data_AF-A0A846MZL3-F1
#
_entry.id   AF-A0A846MZL3-F1
#
_cell.length_a   1.000
_cell.length_b   1.000
_cell.length_c   1.000
_cell.angle_alpha   90.00
_cell.angle_beta   90.00
_cell.angle_gamma   90.00
#
_symmetry.space_group_name_H-M   'P 1'
#
loop_
_entity.id
_entity.type
_entity.pdbx_description
1 polymer ?
#
loop_
_entity_poly.entity_id
_entity_poly.type
_entity_poly.pdbx_seq_one_letter_code
_entity_poly.pdbx_strand_id
1 'polypeptide(L)'
;MGERAYSALAPIEQSLVDALTAGAVWSPEYFSSWCQAHQEIVCNPKVVDGRIQLPARCIRKFISQEDTPLPGGNVVVDATGARFCGVNVEGDLNLTALKFLKPIQFDQCVFSGEVLLTDANLGHVSFTNCNLQRPITAVSVKINSEFVLTKSVCPSLRFESAKIAGSVQLDGSVFDGAFSGDAWRTLDFSDATIGSYISLRKVEVTGEVRIVGAKIEVSIFCQGARLRAHPCHHRPGRAPEDARALYGGFAAIGGGVYLSRGFHAEGQVSFVGAKIGSGVHAEYSYFEGTVNFAVASIGGSLFFECATLNGVPMVESPQAGPRALYCWNTTVGANVFLAGLKVTGEVDFNLAKIGASFRAEQSSFSNAKYKALNCTNVTVGVSVILDRINAIGPVDFCLAEIGGRFVGSGSRFDHAGSQATTRRRALNCDSIRVGGSVVLDGGPRSKAVEMAAKKLESCRIRGDELGDAVGVPAGTPIFVQGVAYFYGATIGGDFDCRGGRFVNLDGASLVCSSATIGGNVYLSHDFVGIGEVYLRGVTITGNLHCRGGSFHDGITKEARKRSDKIRDAIDLEGARIAKALYLTGIHRFRGSLDLHDAYAATYADDSSVWNANWHATAEAAEKKARGKERPNSVSRAGHRRRVPLSKAVIPDDDSWKPLAEELEIELSVLEPDYERPIALPKNGKFSNRRGFSYIQLDRFTYGAFADDDRFSDHDGEPEDEEGANTDLDFEARYALLLRQEKKQLTTDFRPQPFTHCARVLRSMGRARDARKILNRRERHWLQHKSINWLEYWFRRIFFGFTCGYGYNKRLALWWLAGIWLFSSWLYAIEGDMGLMRSSSDVILVSDYYNKHNNVPNGVEPYQPAIYALDVLLPIIDLGQKHEWVPADGYREREAAKDSPLPNTKQTARQGVSPTSPKLQGENIPGFERILNRIGPHPIRLDIIVSWFPKAWYWTEMLLGWLFTTIIVAGLTGLIGHQRQE
;
A
#
# COMPACT_ATOMS: atom_id res chain seq x y z
N MET A 1 -16.52 63.56 -89.44
CA MET A 1 -15.43 62.56 -89.34
C MET A 1 -15.22 62.28 -87.86
N GLY A 2 -15.47 61.11 -87.28
CA GLY A 2 -16.03 59.87 -87.79
C GLY A 2 -17.00 59.31 -86.74
N GLU A 3 -18.29 59.51 -87.00
CA GLU A 3 -19.41 58.84 -86.34
C GLU A 3 -19.96 57.83 -87.35
N ARG A 4 -19.93 56.54 -87.02
CA ARG A 4 -20.83 55.46 -87.49
C ARG A 4 -20.27 54.11 -87.05
N ALA A 5 -20.77 53.61 -85.92
CA ALA A 5 -21.02 52.18 -85.63
C ALA A 5 -21.67 51.94 -84.24
N TYR A 6 -22.31 52.94 -83.61
CA TYR A 6 -23.10 52.76 -82.38
C TYR A 6 -24.59 52.94 -82.72
N SER A 7 -25.26 51.90 -83.23
CA SER A 7 -26.75 51.89 -83.26
C SER A 7 -27.40 50.52 -83.52
N ALA A 8 -26.70 49.38 -83.46
CA ALA A 8 -27.29 48.07 -83.79
C ALA A 8 -27.43 47.08 -82.62
N LEU A 9 -26.95 47.42 -81.41
CA LEU A 9 -27.00 46.51 -80.25
C LEU A 9 -28.18 46.74 -79.30
N ALA A 10 -28.88 47.87 -79.42
CA ALA A 10 -30.01 48.23 -78.54
C ALA A 10 -31.27 47.34 -78.64
N PRO A 11 -31.65 46.72 -79.79
CA PRO A 11 -32.86 45.90 -79.85
C PRO A 11 -32.69 44.49 -79.23
N ILE A 12 -31.45 44.03 -79.08
CA ILE A 12 -31.12 42.68 -78.60
C ILE A 12 -31.13 42.63 -77.07
N GLU A 13 -30.67 43.70 -76.41
CA GLU A 13 -30.74 43.84 -74.95
C GLU A 13 -32.19 43.92 -74.44
N GLN A 14 -33.09 44.60 -75.17
CA GLN A 14 -34.50 44.75 -74.77
C GLN A 14 -35.29 43.42 -74.85
N SER A 15 -35.08 42.63 -75.91
CA SER A 15 -35.70 41.30 -76.11
C SER A 15 -35.24 40.27 -75.06
N LEU A 16 -33.96 40.34 -74.65
CA LEU A 16 -33.40 39.48 -73.62
C LEU A 16 -33.96 39.83 -72.23
N VAL A 17 -34.08 41.13 -71.92
CA VAL A 17 -34.66 41.63 -70.66
C VAL A 17 -36.14 41.27 -70.56
N ASP A 18 -36.93 41.44 -71.64
CA ASP A 18 -38.36 41.12 -71.66
C ASP A 18 -38.63 39.61 -71.52
N ALA A 19 -37.78 38.76 -72.13
CA ALA A 19 -37.86 37.30 -71.99
C ALA A 19 -37.43 36.81 -70.59
N LEU A 20 -36.49 37.50 -69.94
CA LEU A 20 -36.00 37.17 -68.59
C LEU A 20 -36.99 37.57 -67.50
N THR A 21 -37.76 38.66 -67.67
CA THR A 21 -38.83 39.05 -66.75
C THR A 21 -40.06 38.12 -66.76
N ALA A 22 -40.20 37.27 -67.78
CA ALA A 22 -41.38 36.42 -67.97
C ALA A 22 -41.28 35.00 -67.34
N GLY A 23 -40.16 34.63 -66.70
CA GLY A 23 -40.05 33.35 -65.98
C GLY A 23 -40.14 32.09 -66.86
N ALA A 24 -39.77 32.18 -68.14
CA ALA A 24 -39.86 31.04 -69.05
C ALA A 24 -38.82 29.95 -68.69
N VAL A 25 -39.30 28.72 -68.49
CA VAL A 25 -38.46 27.51 -68.40
C VAL A 25 -38.00 27.16 -69.81
N TRP A 26 -36.69 27.24 -70.07
CA TRP A 26 -36.12 26.90 -71.37
C TRP A 26 -36.13 25.38 -71.56
N SER A 27 -36.83 24.89 -72.58
CA SER A 27 -36.72 23.49 -72.99
C SER A 27 -35.32 23.22 -73.59
N PRO A 28 -34.79 21.99 -73.50
CA PRO A 28 -33.50 21.61 -74.12
C PRO A 28 -33.41 21.98 -75.61
N GLU A 29 -34.55 21.94 -76.31
CA GLU A 29 -34.69 22.28 -77.72
C GLU A 29 -34.55 23.79 -77.99
N TYR A 30 -35.11 24.63 -77.12
CA TYR A 30 -35.03 26.10 -77.23
C TYR A 30 -33.62 26.62 -76.92
N PHE A 31 -32.95 26.01 -75.94
CA PHE A 31 -31.55 26.31 -75.62
C PHE A 31 -30.60 25.89 -76.75
N SER A 32 -30.83 24.72 -77.35
CA SER A 32 -30.07 24.25 -78.51
C SER A 32 -30.24 25.19 -79.72
N SER A 33 -31.46 25.66 -79.99
CA SER A 33 -31.78 26.65 -81.02
C SER A 33 -31.06 27.99 -80.80
N TRP A 34 -31.06 28.51 -79.57
CA TRP A 34 -30.38 29.77 -79.24
C TRP A 34 -28.85 29.66 -79.38
N CYS A 35 -28.27 28.51 -78.99
CA CYS A 35 -26.85 28.23 -79.17
C CYS A 35 -26.45 28.14 -80.66
N GLN A 36 -27.32 27.58 -81.52
CA GLN A 36 -27.10 27.57 -82.97
C GLN A 36 -27.12 28.97 -83.60
N ALA A 37 -27.88 29.91 -83.03
CA ALA A 37 -27.97 31.28 -83.53
C ALA A 37 -26.79 32.20 -83.10
N HIS A 38 -25.99 31.80 -82.09
CA HIS A 38 -24.91 32.61 -81.50
C HIS A 38 -23.56 31.87 -81.51
N GLN A 39 -23.18 31.32 -82.68
CA GLN A 39 -21.99 30.47 -82.88
C GLN A 39 -20.63 31.11 -82.53
N GLU A 40 -20.53 32.44 -82.50
CA GLU A 40 -19.27 33.13 -82.16
C GLU A 40 -18.98 33.16 -80.64
N ILE A 41 -19.99 32.93 -79.79
CA ILE A 41 -19.90 33.07 -78.32
C ILE A 41 -20.08 31.72 -77.61
N VAL A 42 -20.80 30.76 -78.20
CA VAL A 42 -21.26 29.55 -77.50
C VAL A 42 -20.66 28.26 -78.07
N CYS A 43 -19.88 27.57 -77.22
CA CYS A 43 -19.46 26.19 -77.41
C CYS A 43 -20.69 25.27 -77.43
N ASN A 44 -21.05 24.66 -78.56
CA ASN A 44 -22.17 23.73 -78.78
C ASN A 44 -22.44 22.79 -77.56
N PRO A 45 -23.36 23.12 -76.64
CA PRO A 45 -23.57 22.34 -75.42
C PRO A 45 -24.37 21.09 -75.78
N LYS A 46 -23.77 19.92 -75.60
CA LYS A 46 -24.46 18.65 -75.84
C LYS A 46 -25.26 18.27 -74.61
N VAL A 47 -26.53 17.93 -74.79
CA VAL A 47 -27.30 17.27 -73.72
C VAL A 47 -27.03 15.77 -73.86
N VAL A 48 -26.30 15.20 -72.91
CA VAL A 48 -26.00 13.76 -72.84
C VAL A 48 -26.58 13.24 -71.53
N ASP A 49 -27.42 12.21 -71.59
CA ASP A 49 -28.13 11.62 -70.44
C ASP A 49 -28.92 12.64 -69.58
N GLY A 50 -29.54 13.63 -70.22
CA GLY A 50 -30.37 14.64 -69.54
C GLY A 50 -29.59 15.73 -68.78
N ARG A 51 -28.26 15.77 -68.89
CA ARG A 51 -27.40 16.82 -68.31
C ARG A 51 -26.71 17.65 -69.39
N ILE A 52 -26.51 18.95 -69.10
CA ILE A 52 -25.84 19.89 -70.00
C ILE A 52 -24.33 19.62 -69.95
N GLN A 53 -23.71 19.25 -71.06
CA GLN A 53 -22.24 19.20 -71.19
C GLN A 53 -21.68 20.58 -71.55
N LEU A 54 -20.74 21.06 -70.74
CA LEU A 54 -20.04 22.32 -70.93
C LEU A 54 -18.52 22.09 -70.94
N PRO A 55 -17.81 22.47 -72.01
CA PRO A 55 -16.34 22.41 -72.00
C PRO A 55 -15.78 23.39 -70.96
N ALA A 56 -14.79 22.95 -70.17
CA ALA A 56 -14.22 23.71 -69.05
C ALA A 56 -13.64 25.08 -69.48
N ARG A 57 -13.14 25.20 -70.72
CA ARG A 57 -12.67 26.46 -71.31
C ARG A 57 -13.74 27.55 -71.39
N CYS A 58 -15.01 27.16 -71.55
CA CYS A 58 -16.11 28.11 -71.69
C CYS A 58 -16.48 28.65 -70.28
N ILE A 59 -16.38 27.83 -69.24
CA ILE A 59 -16.56 28.24 -67.82
C ILE A 59 -15.55 29.32 -67.42
N ARG A 60 -14.26 29.13 -67.71
CA ARG A 60 -13.23 30.16 -67.43
C ARG A 60 -13.58 31.49 -68.11
N LYS A 61 -14.01 31.45 -69.38
CA LYS A 61 -14.40 32.65 -70.14
C LYS A 61 -15.60 33.35 -69.49
N PHE A 62 -16.63 32.61 -69.10
CA PHE A 62 -17.80 33.17 -68.43
C PHE A 62 -17.47 33.83 -67.10
N ILE A 63 -16.54 33.26 -66.32
CA ILE A 63 -16.09 33.87 -65.07
C ILE A 63 -15.23 35.12 -65.33
N SER A 64 -14.47 35.15 -66.43
CA SER A 64 -13.61 36.29 -66.78
C SER A 64 -14.32 37.47 -67.44
N GLN A 65 -15.51 37.26 -68.00
CA GLN A 65 -16.32 38.32 -68.62
C GLN A 65 -17.37 38.78 -67.60
N GLU A 66 -17.17 39.98 -67.05
CA GLU A 66 -17.95 40.48 -65.90
C GLU A 66 -19.45 40.69 -66.16
N ASP A 67 -19.91 40.68 -67.42
CA ASP A 67 -21.26 41.10 -67.84
C ASP A 67 -21.91 40.23 -68.95
N THR A 68 -21.95 38.90 -68.79
CA THR A 68 -22.70 38.03 -69.73
C THR A 68 -23.76 37.18 -69.01
N PRO A 69 -25.04 37.60 -69.00
CA PRO A 69 -26.12 36.74 -68.52
C PRO A 69 -26.32 35.60 -69.53
N LEU A 70 -25.94 34.39 -69.13
CA LEU A 70 -26.26 33.17 -69.89
C LEU A 70 -27.69 32.74 -69.59
N PRO A 71 -28.54 32.51 -70.61
CA PRO A 71 -29.90 32.05 -70.38
C PRO A 71 -29.92 30.54 -70.09
N GLY A 72 -30.24 30.16 -68.86
CA GLY A 72 -30.57 28.79 -68.49
C GLY A 72 -30.69 28.63 -66.97
N GLY A 73 -31.76 28.02 -66.47
CA GLY A 73 -31.95 27.81 -65.02
C GLY A 73 -30.83 27.01 -64.32
N ASN A 74 -29.99 26.34 -65.11
CA ASN A 74 -28.87 25.52 -64.66
C ASN A 74 -27.52 26.26 -64.63
N VAL A 75 -27.37 27.41 -65.28
CA VAL A 75 -26.12 28.21 -65.28
C VAL A 75 -26.48 29.68 -65.17
N VAL A 76 -26.15 30.28 -64.03
CA VAL A 76 -26.41 31.69 -63.74
C VAL A 76 -25.07 32.37 -63.48
N VAL A 77 -24.66 33.27 -64.36
CA VAL A 77 -23.51 34.15 -64.15
C VAL A 77 -24.03 35.58 -64.19
N ASP A 78 -23.99 36.28 -63.06
CA ASP A 78 -24.51 37.64 -62.94
C ASP A 78 -23.59 38.53 -62.09
N ALA A 79 -24.05 39.74 -61.78
CA ALA A 79 -23.33 40.67 -60.93
C ALA A 79 -23.03 40.12 -59.52
N THR A 80 -23.80 39.14 -59.05
CA THR A 80 -23.73 38.54 -57.71
C THR A 80 -22.85 37.30 -57.64
N GLY A 81 -22.60 36.61 -58.76
CA GLY A 81 -21.69 35.45 -58.82
C GLY A 81 -21.91 34.52 -59.99
N ALA A 82 -21.22 33.38 -59.96
CA ALA A 82 -21.33 32.31 -60.95
C ALA A 82 -21.85 31.03 -60.28
N ARG A 83 -23.01 30.53 -60.69
CA ARG A 83 -23.65 29.31 -60.18
C ARG A 83 -23.92 28.34 -61.32
N PHE A 84 -23.51 27.10 -61.15
CA PHE A 84 -23.69 26.00 -62.09
C PHE A 84 -24.40 24.85 -61.37
N CYS A 85 -25.48 24.33 -61.94
CA CYS A 85 -26.31 23.29 -61.37
C CYS A 85 -26.51 22.14 -62.38
N GLY A 86 -26.19 20.91 -62.01
CA GLY A 86 -26.44 19.73 -62.85
C GLY A 86 -25.61 19.65 -64.14
N VAL A 87 -24.50 20.38 -64.21
CA VAL A 87 -23.64 20.48 -65.39
C VAL A 87 -22.59 19.38 -65.42
N ASN A 88 -22.30 18.83 -66.60
CA ASN A 88 -21.15 17.98 -66.85
C ASN A 88 -20.02 18.79 -67.50
N VAL A 89 -18.95 19.02 -66.74
CA VAL A 89 -17.79 19.81 -67.14
C VAL A 89 -16.77 18.92 -67.82
N GLU A 90 -16.55 19.14 -69.13
CA GLU A 90 -15.63 18.36 -69.93
C GLU A 90 -14.25 19.02 -70.05
N GLY A 91 -13.19 18.26 -69.70
CA GLY A 91 -11.80 18.73 -69.73
C GLY A 91 -11.38 19.48 -68.47
N ASP A 92 -10.12 19.95 -68.45
CA ASP A 92 -9.51 20.56 -67.25
C ASP A 92 -10.02 21.99 -67.04
N LEU A 93 -10.57 22.26 -65.86
CA LEU A 93 -10.99 23.60 -65.44
C LEU A 93 -9.80 24.38 -64.91
N ASN A 94 -9.13 25.09 -65.80
CA ASN A 94 -7.98 25.92 -65.47
C ASN A 94 -8.40 27.34 -65.08
N LEU A 95 -8.38 27.65 -63.78
CA LEU A 95 -8.56 28.98 -63.18
C LEU A 95 -7.25 29.53 -62.60
N THR A 96 -6.09 29.03 -63.05
CA THR A 96 -4.78 29.44 -62.57
C THR A 96 -4.58 30.95 -62.71
N ALA A 97 -4.06 31.59 -61.65
CA ALA A 97 -3.81 33.03 -61.55
C ALA A 97 -5.04 33.93 -61.78
N LEU A 98 -6.26 33.39 -61.78
CA LEU A 98 -7.48 34.15 -61.97
C LEU A 98 -7.81 34.97 -60.72
N LYS A 99 -8.17 36.25 -60.90
CA LYS A 99 -8.72 37.09 -59.84
C LYS A 99 -10.22 37.24 -60.03
N PHE A 100 -11.02 36.61 -59.17
CA PHE A 100 -12.48 36.67 -59.23
C PHE A 100 -13.06 36.69 -57.81
N LEU A 101 -13.50 37.85 -57.34
CA LEU A 101 -13.89 38.06 -55.94
C LEU A 101 -15.35 37.72 -55.64
N LYS A 102 -16.16 37.45 -56.67
CA LYS A 102 -17.55 37.01 -56.52
C LYS A 102 -17.60 35.50 -56.21
N PRO A 103 -18.70 34.96 -55.65
CA PRO A 103 -18.84 33.53 -55.37
C PRO A 103 -18.92 32.69 -56.65
N ILE A 104 -18.26 31.53 -56.64
CA ILE A 104 -18.33 30.48 -57.64
C ILE A 104 -18.96 29.25 -56.97
N GLN A 105 -20.09 28.78 -57.48
CA GLN A 105 -20.86 27.69 -56.90
C GLN A 105 -21.16 26.60 -57.94
N PHE A 106 -20.85 25.35 -57.62
CA PHE A 106 -21.20 24.17 -58.37
C PHE A 106 -22.10 23.28 -57.51
N ASP A 107 -23.26 22.90 -58.03
CA ASP A 107 -24.23 22.03 -57.35
C ASP A 107 -24.62 20.88 -58.29
N GLN A 108 -24.54 19.63 -57.82
CA GLN A 108 -24.86 18.43 -58.59
C GLN A 108 -24.07 18.28 -59.93
N CYS A 109 -22.92 18.94 -60.03
CA CYS A 109 -22.07 18.90 -61.22
C CYS A 109 -21.14 17.68 -61.28
N VAL A 110 -20.72 17.29 -62.49
CA VAL A 110 -19.73 16.24 -62.74
C VAL A 110 -18.53 16.86 -63.46
N PHE A 111 -17.31 16.50 -63.08
CA PHE A 111 -16.08 16.98 -63.72
C PHE A 111 -15.28 15.79 -64.25
N SER A 112 -14.97 15.79 -65.55
CA SER A 112 -14.14 14.74 -66.16
C SER A 112 -12.63 15.05 -66.09
N GLY A 113 -12.26 16.34 -66.05
CA GLY A 113 -10.88 16.82 -65.95
C GLY A 113 -10.50 17.38 -64.57
N GLU A 114 -9.24 17.78 -64.43
CA GLU A 114 -8.68 18.36 -63.21
C GLU A 114 -9.18 19.79 -62.99
N VAL A 115 -9.36 20.21 -61.73
CA VAL A 115 -9.68 21.59 -61.38
C VAL A 115 -8.42 22.28 -60.85
N LEU A 116 -7.88 23.22 -61.63
CA LEU A 116 -6.63 23.92 -61.33
C LEU A 116 -6.94 25.33 -60.82
N LEU A 117 -6.66 25.58 -59.54
CA LEU A 117 -6.83 26.86 -58.84
C LEU A 117 -5.49 27.50 -58.42
N THR A 118 -4.38 27.01 -58.95
CA THR A 118 -3.03 27.45 -58.61
C THR A 118 -2.87 28.97 -58.72
N ASP A 119 -2.32 29.62 -57.69
CA ASP A 119 -2.10 31.07 -57.61
C ASP A 119 -3.36 31.96 -57.86
N ALA A 120 -4.57 31.39 -57.81
CA ALA A 120 -5.80 32.15 -58.03
C ALA A 120 -6.18 32.99 -56.79
N ASN A 121 -6.89 34.10 -57.00
CA ASN A 121 -7.45 34.95 -55.95
C ASN A 121 -8.98 34.99 -56.08
N LEU A 122 -9.65 34.13 -55.31
CA LEU A 122 -11.07 33.84 -55.43
C LEU A 122 -11.87 34.39 -54.24
N GLY A 123 -13.15 34.67 -54.47
CA GLY A 123 -14.10 35.09 -53.43
C GLY A 123 -14.49 33.93 -52.51
N HIS A 124 -15.53 33.21 -52.93
CA HIS A 124 -16.06 32.01 -52.29
C HIS A 124 -16.13 30.91 -53.34
N VAL A 125 -15.73 29.68 -53.00
CA VAL A 125 -15.76 28.54 -53.93
C VAL A 125 -16.50 27.40 -53.26
N SER A 126 -17.60 26.94 -53.87
CA SER A 126 -18.37 25.81 -53.34
C SER A 126 -18.66 24.75 -54.39
N PHE A 127 -18.54 23.49 -53.96
CA PHE A 127 -18.91 22.28 -54.67
C PHE A 127 -19.85 21.48 -53.76
N THR A 128 -21.11 21.30 -54.17
CA THR A 128 -22.13 20.61 -53.38
C THR A 128 -22.70 19.46 -54.19
N ASN A 129 -22.71 18.24 -53.61
CA ASN A 129 -23.15 17.03 -54.32
C ASN A 129 -22.45 16.82 -55.69
N CYS A 130 -21.19 17.24 -55.81
CA CYS A 130 -20.42 17.14 -57.05
C CYS A 130 -19.65 15.81 -57.13
N ASN A 131 -19.42 15.34 -58.36
CA ASN A 131 -18.54 14.20 -58.64
C ASN A 131 -17.33 14.67 -59.46
N LEU A 132 -16.18 14.77 -58.82
CA LEU A 132 -14.92 15.09 -59.47
C LEU A 132 -14.17 13.81 -59.77
N GLN A 133 -13.90 13.51 -61.04
CA GLN A 133 -13.15 12.30 -61.42
C GLN A 133 -11.63 12.48 -61.32
N ARG A 134 -11.17 13.74 -61.17
CA ARG A 134 -9.76 14.13 -61.09
C ARG A 134 -9.53 15.07 -59.89
N PRO A 135 -8.26 15.26 -59.48
CA PRO A 135 -7.91 16.11 -58.34
C PRO A 135 -8.35 17.57 -58.45
N ILE A 136 -8.41 18.24 -57.30
CA ILE A 136 -8.42 19.70 -57.21
C ILE A 136 -7.03 20.15 -56.75
N THR A 137 -6.32 20.86 -57.61
CA THR A 137 -5.00 21.41 -57.32
C THR A 137 -5.11 22.91 -57.09
N ALA A 138 -4.90 23.34 -55.85
CA ALA A 138 -5.10 24.72 -55.39
C ALA A 138 -3.87 25.22 -54.61
N VAL A 139 -2.68 25.01 -55.19
CA VAL A 139 -1.40 25.46 -54.61
C VAL A 139 -1.33 26.99 -54.60
N SER A 140 -0.94 27.57 -53.46
CA SER A 140 -0.80 29.02 -53.26
C SER A 140 -2.06 29.84 -53.55
N VAL A 141 -3.25 29.20 -53.56
CA VAL A 141 -4.51 29.89 -53.80
C VAL A 141 -4.82 30.86 -52.65
N LYS A 142 -5.43 32.00 -52.98
CA LYS A 142 -6.03 32.92 -52.01
C LYS A 142 -7.55 32.90 -52.13
N ILE A 143 -8.24 32.51 -51.06
CA ILE A 143 -9.70 32.53 -50.98
C ILE A 143 -10.09 33.54 -49.91
N ASN A 144 -10.83 34.59 -50.27
CA ASN A 144 -11.16 35.70 -49.36
C ASN A 144 -12.38 35.40 -48.46
N SER A 145 -13.10 34.32 -48.73
CA SER A 145 -14.21 33.82 -47.93
C SER A 145 -13.99 32.34 -47.62
N GLU A 146 -14.98 31.48 -47.85
CA GLU A 146 -14.95 30.05 -47.51
C GLU A 146 -14.72 29.16 -48.74
N PHE A 147 -14.17 27.97 -48.47
CA PHE A 147 -14.13 26.86 -49.41
C PHE A 147 -15.05 25.75 -48.91
N VAL A 148 -16.05 25.37 -49.71
CA VAL A 148 -17.05 24.37 -49.35
C VAL A 148 -17.02 23.22 -50.36
N LEU A 149 -16.81 21.99 -49.91
CA LEU A 149 -16.91 20.78 -50.70
C LEU A 149 -17.73 19.76 -49.90
N THR A 150 -19.05 19.78 -50.05
CA THR A 150 -19.96 18.98 -49.21
C THR A 150 -20.61 17.87 -50.02
N LYS A 151 -20.76 16.69 -49.39
CA LYS A 151 -21.39 15.50 -49.99
C LYS A 151 -20.89 15.16 -51.39
N SER A 152 -19.61 15.46 -51.65
CA SER A 152 -19.00 15.35 -52.97
C SER A 152 -17.96 14.25 -52.99
N VAL A 153 -17.67 13.70 -54.16
CA VAL A 153 -16.62 12.71 -54.35
C VAL A 153 -15.45 13.38 -55.06
N CYS A 154 -14.25 13.28 -54.51
CA CYS A 154 -13.04 13.90 -55.06
C CYS A 154 -11.81 13.04 -54.78
N PRO A 155 -10.98 12.67 -55.78
CA PRO A 155 -9.80 11.84 -55.55
C PRO A 155 -8.77 12.47 -54.61
N SER A 156 -8.48 13.76 -54.78
CA SER A 156 -7.57 14.49 -53.91
C SER A 156 -7.75 16.00 -53.99
N LEU A 157 -7.38 16.68 -52.91
CA LEU A 157 -7.48 18.12 -52.72
C LEU A 157 -6.16 18.66 -52.17
N ARG A 158 -5.49 19.50 -52.94
CA ARG A 158 -4.17 20.07 -52.60
C ARG A 158 -4.27 21.57 -52.36
N PHE A 159 -4.14 21.99 -51.11
CA PHE A 159 -4.07 23.37 -50.62
C PHE A 159 -2.69 23.72 -50.04
N GLU A 160 -1.62 23.29 -50.71
CA GLU A 160 -0.26 23.62 -50.31
C GLU A 160 -0.04 25.14 -50.35
N SER A 161 0.43 25.73 -49.25
CA SER A 161 0.64 27.18 -49.10
C SER A 161 -0.59 28.06 -49.37
N ALA A 162 -1.79 27.50 -49.30
CA ALA A 162 -3.04 28.24 -49.54
C ALA A 162 -3.34 29.25 -48.42
N LYS A 163 -4.00 30.36 -48.76
CA LYS A 163 -4.46 31.39 -47.81
C LYS A 163 -5.98 31.54 -47.90
N ILE A 164 -6.69 31.00 -46.92
CA ILE A 164 -8.15 31.01 -46.87
C ILE A 164 -8.56 31.87 -45.68
N ALA A 165 -9.25 32.99 -45.94
CA ALA A 165 -9.66 33.90 -44.87
C ALA A 165 -10.78 33.31 -44.00
N GLY A 166 -11.67 32.51 -44.59
CA GLY A 166 -12.79 31.86 -43.90
C GLY A 166 -12.52 30.40 -43.52
N SER A 167 -13.56 29.57 -43.59
CA SER A 167 -13.52 28.15 -43.23
C SER A 167 -13.30 27.22 -44.44
N VAL A 168 -12.80 26.03 -44.17
CA VAL A 168 -12.74 24.92 -45.14
C VAL A 168 -13.70 23.84 -44.68
N GLN A 169 -14.77 23.60 -45.43
CA GLN A 169 -15.82 22.65 -45.09
C GLN A 169 -15.85 21.50 -46.07
N LEU A 170 -15.49 20.29 -45.63
CA LEU A 170 -15.48 19.08 -46.47
C LEU A 170 -16.58 18.08 -46.09
N ASP A 171 -17.61 18.51 -45.36
CA ASP A 171 -18.54 17.63 -44.65
C ASP A 171 -19.27 16.61 -45.55
N GLY A 172 -19.27 15.35 -45.13
CA GLY A 172 -19.94 14.24 -45.82
C GLY A 172 -19.34 13.86 -47.17
N SER A 173 -18.17 14.41 -47.52
CA SER A 173 -17.47 14.11 -48.77
C SER A 173 -16.61 12.85 -48.64
N VAL A 174 -16.35 12.22 -49.78
CA VAL A 174 -15.53 11.01 -49.89
C VAL A 174 -14.30 11.33 -50.73
N PHE A 175 -13.13 11.02 -50.18
CA PHE A 175 -11.86 11.16 -50.87
C PHE A 175 -11.18 9.81 -51.05
N ASP A 176 -11.02 9.42 -52.32
CA ASP A 176 -10.37 8.17 -52.67
C ASP A 176 -9.06 8.41 -53.44
N GLY A 177 -7.93 8.30 -52.74
CA GLY A 177 -6.59 8.61 -53.26
C GLY A 177 -6.08 7.63 -54.34
N ALA A 178 -6.79 6.53 -54.58
CA ALA A 178 -6.38 5.41 -55.44
C ALA A 178 -6.05 5.80 -56.90
N PHE A 179 -6.54 6.95 -57.39
CA PHE A 179 -6.43 7.37 -58.79
C PHE A 179 -5.38 8.47 -59.08
N SER A 180 -4.63 8.95 -58.08
CA SER A 180 -3.62 10.00 -58.29
C SER A 180 -2.20 9.41 -58.39
N GLY A 181 -1.39 9.89 -59.35
CA GLY A 181 0.02 9.44 -59.52
C GLY A 181 0.91 9.69 -58.29
N ASP A 182 0.50 10.58 -57.38
CA ASP A 182 1.06 10.79 -56.03
C ASP A 182 0.09 10.29 -54.94
N ALA A 183 -0.38 9.04 -55.09
CA ALA A 183 -1.50 8.37 -54.41
C ALA A 183 -1.59 8.43 -52.87
N TRP A 184 -0.62 9.04 -52.19
CA TRP A 184 -0.57 9.12 -50.73
C TRP A 184 -1.06 10.46 -50.16
N ARG A 185 -0.97 11.57 -50.91
CA ARG A 185 -1.40 12.91 -50.45
C ARG A 185 -2.83 13.21 -50.88
N THR A 186 -3.79 12.58 -50.21
CA THR A 186 -5.20 12.74 -50.55
C THR A 186 -5.72 14.13 -50.17
N LEU A 187 -5.44 14.58 -48.95
CA LEU A 187 -5.76 15.92 -48.48
C LEU A 187 -4.47 16.60 -48.01
N ASP A 188 -4.00 17.62 -48.73
CA ASP A 188 -2.76 18.33 -48.38
C ASP A 188 -3.04 19.81 -48.05
N PHE A 189 -2.80 20.19 -46.81
CA PHE A 189 -2.89 21.56 -46.29
C PHE A 189 -1.52 22.05 -45.77
N SER A 190 -0.42 21.48 -46.29
CA SER A 190 0.93 21.86 -45.85
C SER A 190 1.16 23.37 -45.99
N ASP A 191 1.60 24.01 -44.92
CA ASP A 191 1.86 25.46 -44.82
C ASP A 191 0.66 26.36 -45.16
N ALA A 192 -0.56 25.82 -45.17
CA ALA A 192 -1.78 26.58 -45.40
C ALA A 192 -2.11 27.50 -44.21
N THR A 193 -2.66 28.68 -44.48
CA THR A 193 -3.21 29.60 -43.47
C THR A 193 -4.71 29.67 -43.63
N ILE A 194 -5.45 29.26 -42.59
CA ILE A 194 -6.91 29.21 -42.55
C ILE A 194 -7.38 30.11 -41.39
N GLY A 195 -8.10 31.17 -41.73
CA GLY A 195 -8.56 32.19 -40.77
C GLY A 195 -9.72 31.74 -39.88
N SER A 196 -10.29 30.56 -40.12
CA SER A 196 -11.34 29.99 -39.27
C SER A 196 -11.06 28.53 -38.90
N TYR A 197 -11.94 27.60 -39.26
CA TYR A 197 -11.84 26.18 -38.93
C TYR A 197 -11.78 25.28 -40.16
N ILE A 198 -11.27 24.06 -39.96
CA ILE A 198 -11.41 22.96 -40.91
C ILE A 198 -12.50 22.02 -40.41
N SER A 199 -13.51 21.75 -41.23
CA SER A 199 -14.57 20.79 -40.95
C SER A 199 -14.44 19.56 -41.84
N LEU A 200 -14.21 18.42 -41.20
CA LEU A 200 -14.12 17.08 -41.78
C LEU A 200 -15.21 16.18 -41.17
N ARG A 201 -16.42 16.69 -40.96
CA ARG A 201 -17.48 15.91 -40.30
C ARG A 201 -18.00 14.81 -41.24
N LYS A 202 -18.02 13.57 -40.73
CA LYS A 202 -18.48 12.38 -41.48
C LYS A 202 -17.79 12.22 -42.85
N VAL A 203 -16.53 12.65 -42.94
CA VAL A 203 -15.72 12.50 -44.15
C VAL A 203 -15.09 11.11 -44.17
N GLU A 204 -15.04 10.49 -45.34
CA GLU A 204 -14.27 9.26 -45.56
C GLU A 204 -13.05 9.60 -46.42
N VAL A 205 -11.85 9.31 -45.90
CA VAL A 205 -10.59 9.56 -46.62
C VAL A 205 -9.79 8.27 -46.69
N THR A 206 -9.39 7.87 -47.89
CA THR A 206 -8.32 6.88 -48.11
C THR A 206 -7.03 7.61 -48.52
N GLY A 207 -5.98 7.48 -47.70
CA GLY A 207 -4.71 8.19 -47.81
C GLY A 207 -4.42 9.14 -46.64
N GLU A 208 -3.32 9.89 -46.75
CA GLU A 208 -2.85 10.79 -45.69
C GLU A 208 -3.61 12.12 -45.74
N VAL A 209 -4.15 12.54 -44.59
CA VAL A 209 -4.57 13.92 -44.35
C VAL A 209 -3.39 14.68 -43.73
N ARG A 210 -2.86 15.65 -44.46
CA ARG A 210 -1.64 16.37 -44.11
C ARG A 210 -1.93 17.82 -43.79
N ILE A 211 -1.56 18.25 -42.60
CA ILE A 211 -1.76 19.62 -42.06
C ILE A 211 -0.46 20.13 -41.43
N VAL A 212 0.68 19.82 -42.07
CA VAL A 212 2.02 20.11 -41.55
C VAL A 212 2.34 21.59 -41.67
N GLY A 213 2.80 22.22 -40.60
CA GLY A 213 3.11 23.65 -40.59
C GLY A 213 1.90 24.58 -40.81
N ALA A 214 0.70 24.02 -40.94
CA ALA A 214 -0.52 24.78 -41.18
C ALA A 214 -0.85 25.68 -39.98
N LYS A 215 -1.38 26.87 -40.28
CA LYS A 215 -1.87 27.84 -39.30
C LYS A 215 -3.39 27.92 -39.38
N ILE A 216 -4.06 27.44 -38.34
CA ILE A 216 -5.53 27.39 -38.25
C ILE A 216 -5.92 28.23 -37.05
N GLU A 217 -6.64 29.33 -37.28
CA GLU A 217 -6.97 30.26 -36.19
C GLU A 217 -7.94 29.65 -35.16
N VAL A 218 -8.93 28.86 -35.61
CA VAL A 218 -9.99 28.34 -34.73
C VAL A 218 -9.80 26.87 -34.40
N SER A 219 -10.31 25.91 -35.18
CA SER A 219 -10.33 24.50 -34.74
C SER A 219 -10.41 23.53 -35.90
N ILE A 220 -10.13 22.26 -35.61
CA ILE A 220 -10.30 21.16 -36.56
C ILE A 220 -11.41 20.24 -36.03
N PHE A 221 -12.43 20.00 -36.85
CA PHE A 221 -13.56 19.14 -36.51
C PHE A 221 -13.56 17.88 -37.37
N CYS A 222 -13.18 16.73 -36.81
CA CYS A 222 -13.18 15.43 -37.49
C CYS A 222 -14.29 14.51 -36.97
N GLN A 223 -15.43 15.06 -36.58
CA GLN A 223 -16.46 14.30 -35.87
C GLN A 223 -17.08 13.23 -36.78
N GLY A 224 -17.02 11.97 -36.36
CA GLY A 224 -17.49 10.82 -37.15
C GLY A 224 -16.73 10.59 -38.46
N ALA A 225 -15.54 11.18 -38.63
CA ALA A 225 -14.72 10.95 -39.82
C ALA A 225 -14.07 9.56 -39.79
N ARG A 226 -13.87 8.97 -40.97
CA ARG A 226 -13.16 7.71 -41.18
C ARG A 226 -11.92 7.97 -42.01
N LEU A 227 -10.76 7.86 -41.39
CA LEU A 227 -9.48 8.08 -42.05
C LEU A 227 -8.75 6.74 -42.15
N ARG A 228 -8.46 6.30 -43.37
CA ARG A 228 -7.73 5.05 -43.62
C ARG A 228 -6.44 5.38 -44.34
N ALA A 229 -5.31 5.05 -43.73
CA ALA A 229 -4.03 5.19 -44.41
C ALA A 229 -4.00 4.29 -45.66
N HIS A 230 -3.45 4.78 -46.77
CA HIS A 230 -3.42 4.01 -48.00
C HIS A 230 -2.40 2.86 -47.90
N PRO A 231 -2.75 1.63 -48.34
CA PRO A 231 -1.81 0.49 -48.36
C PRO A 231 -0.56 0.69 -49.25
N CYS A 232 -0.46 1.78 -50.03
CA CYS A 232 0.67 2.05 -50.92
C CYS A 232 1.84 2.78 -50.22
N HIS A 233 1.83 2.91 -48.88
CA HIS A 233 3.00 3.31 -48.09
C HIS A 233 4.23 2.38 -48.23
N HIS A 234 4.17 1.36 -49.10
CA HIS A 234 5.32 0.66 -49.68
C HIS A 234 6.22 1.60 -50.51
N ARG A 235 6.90 2.56 -49.86
CA ARG A 235 8.27 2.88 -50.28
C ARG A 235 9.12 1.64 -49.97
N PRO A 236 9.92 1.11 -50.91
CA PRO A 236 10.88 0.08 -50.57
C PRO A 236 11.80 0.62 -49.45
N GLY A 237 11.72 0.02 -48.26
CA GLY A 237 12.50 0.41 -47.08
C GLY A 237 11.76 1.12 -45.93
N ARG A 238 10.43 1.24 -45.95
CA ARG A 238 9.66 1.80 -44.81
C ARG A 238 8.60 0.82 -44.32
N ALA A 239 8.57 0.53 -43.02
CA ALA A 239 7.67 -0.46 -42.43
C ALA A 239 6.18 -0.04 -42.52
N PRO A 240 5.23 -0.99 -42.56
CA PRO A 240 3.78 -0.73 -42.59
C PRO A 240 3.25 0.14 -41.43
N GLU A 241 3.99 0.19 -40.32
CA GLU A 241 3.71 1.02 -39.12
C GLU A 241 3.84 2.54 -39.33
N ASP A 242 4.48 2.98 -40.41
CA ASP A 242 4.62 4.40 -40.77
C ASP A 242 3.44 4.92 -41.61
N ALA A 243 2.41 4.10 -41.84
CA ALA A 243 1.22 4.50 -42.57
C ALA A 243 0.43 5.55 -41.76
N ARG A 244 0.29 6.76 -42.31
CA ARG A 244 -0.31 7.91 -41.61
C ARG A 244 -1.72 8.15 -42.12
N ALA A 245 -2.66 8.19 -41.18
CA ALA A 245 -4.03 8.62 -41.47
C ALA A 245 -4.16 10.15 -41.38
N LEU A 246 -3.56 10.75 -40.34
CA LEU A 246 -3.59 12.19 -40.10
C LEU A 246 -2.24 12.67 -39.57
N TYR A 247 -1.63 13.64 -40.26
CA TYR A 247 -0.32 14.18 -39.90
C TYR A 247 -0.35 15.71 -39.83
N GLY A 248 -0.35 16.24 -38.61
CA GLY A 248 -0.29 17.66 -38.26
C GLY A 248 0.98 18.04 -37.52
N GLY A 249 2.13 17.59 -38.01
CA GLY A 249 3.41 17.96 -37.43
C GLY A 249 3.64 19.48 -37.47
N PHE A 250 4.05 20.06 -36.34
CA PHE A 250 4.34 21.50 -36.20
C PHE A 250 3.19 22.45 -36.59
N ALA A 251 1.95 21.95 -36.66
CA ALA A 251 0.77 22.77 -36.93
C ALA A 251 0.52 23.75 -35.78
N ALA A 252 0.06 24.95 -36.09
CA ALA A 252 -0.39 25.94 -35.11
C ALA A 252 -1.90 26.08 -35.20
N ILE A 253 -2.61 25.54 -34.19
CA ILE A 253 -4.06 25.51 -34.09
C ILE A 253 -4.45 26.38 -32.90
N GLY A 254 -5.11 27.52 -33.15
CA GLY A 254 -5.44 28.49 -32.09
C GLY A 254 -6.46 27.98 -31.07
N GLY A 255 -7.38 27.12 -31.50
CA GLY A 255 -8.35 26.43 -30.63
C GLY A 255 -8.07 24.94 -30.51
N GLY A 256 -9.09 24.09 -30.70
CA GLY A 256 -9.04 22.65 -30.36
C GLY A 256 -9.04 21.70 -31.55
N VAL A 257 -8.69 20.44 -31.27
CA VAL A 257 -8.79 19.32 -32.22
C VAL A 257 -9.87 18.36 -31.73
N TYR A 258 -10.93 18.20 -32.52
CA TYR A 258 -12.10 17.41 -32.15
C TYR A 258 -12.17 16.12 -32.98
N LEU A 259 -11.71 15.02 -32.39
CA LEU A 259 -11.72 13.65 -32.90
C LEU A 259 -12.83 12.82 -32.24
N SER A 260 -14.05 13.37 -32.13
CA SER A 260 -15.12 12.77 -31.33
C SER A 260 -16.26 12.13 -32.14
N ARG A 261 -17.20 11.48 -31.44
CA ARG A 261 -18.47 10.95 -31.99
C ARG A 261 -18.28 9.94 -33.12
N GLY A 262 -17.55 8.85 -32.84
CA GLY A 262 -17.35 7.76 -33.80
C GLY A 262 -16.25 8.04 -34.84
N PHE A 263 -15.29 8.91 -34.51
CA PHE A 263 -14.07 9.06 -35.29
C PHE A 263 -13.31 7.73 -35.33
N HIS A 264 -12.91 7.31 -36.53
CA HIS A 264 -12.19 6.05 -36.76
C HIS A 264 -10.94 6.33 -37.59
N ALA A 265 -9.77 6.02 -37.04
CA ALA A 265 -8.50 6.15 -37.74
C ALA A 265 -7.80 4.79 -37.87
N GLU A 266 -7.53 4.36 -39.10
CA GLU A 266 -6.69 3.21 -39.44
C GLU A 266 -5.34 3.75 -39.92
N GLY A 267 -4.33 3.72 -39.05
CA GLY A 267 -3.01 4.34 -39.27
C GLY A 267 -2.67 5.37 -38.19
N GLN A 268 -1.42 5.85 -38.24
CA GLN A 268 -0.90 6.80 -37.26
C GLN A 268 -1.64 8.15 -37.34
N VAL A 269 -2.02 8.68 -36.18
CA VAL A 269 -2.51 10.06 -36.00
C VAL A 269 -1.45 10.84 -35.24
N SER A 270 -0.81 11.81 -35.87
CA SER A 270 0.40 12.44 -35.34
C SER A 270 0.34 13.96 -35.40
N PHE A 271 0.50 14.59 -34.24
CA PHE A 271 0.58 16.04 -34.01
C PHE A 271 1.91 16.40 -33.33
N VAL A 272 2.99 15.74 -33.73
CA VAL A 272 4.33 15.96 -33.16
C VAL A 272 4.74 17.43 -33.28
N GLY A 273 5.13 18.04 -32.17
CA GLY A 273 5.55 19.44 -32.12
C GLY A 273 4.45 20.46 -32.46
N ALA A 274 3.19 20.05 -32.55
CA ALA A 274 2.08 20.95 -32.81
C ALA A 274 1.80 21.86 -31.61
N LYS A 275 1.29 23.07 -31.88
CA LYS A 275 0.79 24.01 -30.87
C LYS A 275 -0.72 24.06 -30.98
N ILE A 276 -1.41 23.58 -29.96
CA ILE A 276 -2.87 23.53 -29.87
C ILE A 276 -3.26 24.46 -28.73
N GLY A 277 -3.97 25.55 -29.01
CA GLY A 277 -4.27 26.57 -28.01
C GLY A 277 -5.32 26.14 -26.99
N SER A 278 -6.27 25.29 -27.40
CA SER A 278 -7.28 24.67 -26.52
C SER A 278 -6.91 23.20 -26.24
N GLY A 279 -7.88 22.30 -26.20
CA GLY A 279 -7.70 20.88 -25.94
C GLY A 279 -7.78 19.96 -27.16
N VAL A 280 -7.50 18.69 -26.93
CA VAL A 280 -7.78 17.59 -27.87
C VAL A 280 -8.91 16.75 -27.28
N HIS A 281 -9.96 16.53 -28.08
CA HIS A 281 -11.16 15.81 -27.68
C HIS A 281 -11.31 14.55 -28.52
N ALA A 282 -11.12 13.38 -27.92
CA ALA A 282 -11.23 12.07 -28.53
C ALA A 282 -12.26 11.23 -27.76
N GLU A 283 -13.51 11.68 -27.79
CA GLU A 283 -14.64 11.03 -27.12
C GLU A 283 -15.30 10.01 -28.05
N TYR A 284 -15.51 8.77 -27.59
CA TYR A 284 -16.09 7.68 -28.38
C TYR A 284 -15.40 7.46 -29.72
N SER A 285 -14.06 7.55 -29.72
CA SER A 285 -13.21 7.41 -30.90
C SER A 285 -12.45 6.09 -30.90
N TYR A 286 -12.15 5.60 -32.08
CA TYR A 286 -11.42 4.36 -32.30
C TYR A 286 -10.15 4.62 -33.11
N PHE A 287 -9.02 4.16 -32.61
CA PHE A 287 -7.73 4.31 -33.27
C PHE A 287 -7.05 2.94 -33.40
N GLU A 288 -6.73 2.58 -34.63
CA GLU A 288 -5.87 1.46 -35.01
C GLU A 288 -4.52 2.01 -35.46
N GLY A 289 -3.58 2.14 -34.53
CA GLY A 289 -2.30 2.81 -34.75
C GLY A 289 -1.90 3.69 -33.58
N THR A 290 -0.70 4.26 -33.67
CA THR A 290 -0.20 5.16 -32.64
C THR A 290 -0.82 6.55 -32.76
N VAL A 291 -1.30 7.08 -31.64
CA VAL A 291 -1.64 8.50 -31.48
C VAL A 291 -0.43 9.21 -30.88
N ASN A 292 0.16 10.14 -31.62
CA ASN A 292 1.45 10.74 -31.30
C ASN A 292 1.34 12.26 -31.08
N PHE A 293 1.61 12.70 -29.87
CA PHE A 293 1.68 14.11 -29.45
C PHE A 293 3.07 14.52 -28.98
N ALA A 294 4.12 13.77 -29.31
CA ALA A 294 5.46 14.05 -28.80
C ALA A 294 5.88 15.50 -29.03
N VAL A 295 6.40 16.14 -27.97
CA VAL A 295 6.85 17.54 -27.97
C VAL A 295 5.74 18.55 -28.33
N ALA A 296 4.47 18.13 -28.35
CA ALA A 296 3.37 19.05 -28.59
C ALA A 296 3.12 19.96 -27.38
N SER A 297 2.54 21.12 -27.66
CA SER A 297 2.08 22.06 -26.63
C SER A 297 0.58 22.24 -26.75
N ILE A 298 -0.13 21.82 -25.71
CA ILE A 298 -1.59 21.81 -25.63
C ILE A 298 -1.97 22.76 -24.50
N GLY A 299 -2.53 23.93 -24.83
CA GLY A 299 -2.89 24.96 -23.85
C GLY A 299 -4.05 24.53 -22.93
N GLY A 300 -4.93 23.65 -23.42
CA GLY A 300 -6.08 23.11 -22.69
C GLY A 300 -5.84 21.71 -22.12
N SER A 301 -6.88 20.87 -22.22
CA SER A 301 -6.91 19.50 -21.67
C SER A 301 -6.86 18.44 -22.77
N LEU A 302 -6.37 17.25 -22.42
CA LEU A 302 -6.47 16.05 -23.24
C LEU A 302 -7.67 15.22 -22.75
N PHE A 303 -8.67 15.01 -23.61
CA PHE A 303 -9.85 14.21 -23.29
C PHE A 303 -9.89 12.95 -24.14
N PHE A 304 -9.74 11.79 -23.51
CA PHE A 304 -9.99 10.47 -24.09
C PHE A 304 -11.05 9.78 -23.25
N GLU A 305 -12.31 9.96 -23.63
CA GLU A 305 -13.46 9.38 -22.93
C GLU A 305 -14.09 8.27 -23.77
N CYS A 306 -14.22 7.08 -23.19
CA CYS A 306 -14.76 5.89 -23.85
C CYS A 306 -14.08 5.58 -25.20
N ALA A 307 -12.84 6.03 -25.40
CA ALA A 307 -12.08 5.76 -26.60
C ALA A 307 -11.42 4.38 -26.54
N THR A 308 -11.11 3.84 -27.71
CA THR A 308 -10.34 2.60 -27.87
C THR A 308 -9.07 2.90 -28.66
N LEU A 309 -7.91 2.63 -28.06
CA LEU A 309 -6.60 2.82 -28.66
C LEU A 309 -5.92 1.46 -28.82
N ASN A 310 -5.75 1.03 -30.06
CA ASN A 310 -5.08 -0.21 -30.40
C ASN A 310 -3.71 0.08 -30.99
N GLY A 311 -2.68 -0.05 -30.15
CA GLY A 311 -1.29 0.12 -30.55
C GLY A 311 -0.84 -1.04 -31.44
N VAL A 312 -0.16 -0.71 -32.53
CA VAL A 312 0.42 -1.70 -33.44
C VAL A 312 1.87 -1.99 -33.01
N PRO A 313 2.33 -3.25 -32.97
CA PRO A 313 3.72 -3.57 -32.65
C PRO A 313 4.68 -2.98 -33.68
N MET A 314 5.80 -2.41 -33.21
CA MET A 314 6.85 -1.90 -34.09
C MET A 314 7.65 -3.09 -34.65
N VAL A 315 7.64 -3.29 -35.98
CA VAL A 315 8.38 -4.37 -36.65
C VAL A 315 9.88 -4.12 -36.59
N GLU A 316 10.32 -2.86 -36.70
CA GLU A 316 11.74 -2.49 -36.70
C GLU A 316 12.40 -2.57 -35.31
N SER A 317 11.62 -2.62 -34.24
CA SER A 317 12.10 -2.78 -32.87
C SER A 317 11.22 -3.74 -32.09
N PRO A 318 11.36 -5.07 -32.28
CA PRO A 318 10.57 -6.09 -31.58
C PRO A 318 10.74 -6.04 -30.05
N GLN A 319 11.81 -5.39 -29.58
CA GLN A 319 12.09 -5.13 -28.17
C GLN A 319 11.30 -3.93 -27.62
N ALA A 320 10.83 -3.01 -28.46
CA ALA A 320 9.93 -1.93 -28.10
C ALA A 320 8.48 -2.44 -28.25
N GLY A 321 7.69 -2.36 -27.19
CA GLY A 321 6.29 -2.79 -27.22
C GLY A 321 5.42 -1.95 -28.19
N PRO A 322 4.20 -2.42 -28.50
CA PRO A 322 3.24 -1.62 -29.25
C PRO A 322 2.98 -0.29 -28.54
N ARG A 323 2.95 0.82 -29.27
CA ARG A 323 2.65 2.16 -28.72
C ARG A 323 1.26 2.60 -29.17
N ALA A 324 0.41 2.92 -28.20
CA ALA A 324 -0.94 3.37 -28.45
C ALA A 324 -1.05 4.90 -28.34
N LEU A 325 -0.57 5.47 -27.23
CA LEU A 325 -0.56 6.92 -27.01
C LEU A 325 0.85 7.38 -26.63
N TYR A 326 1.44 8.26 -27.42
CA TYR A 326 2.81 8.74 -27.23
C TYR A 326 2.82 10.25 -26.99
N CYS A 327 2.95 10.64 -25.73
CA CYS A 327 2.97 12.02 -25.23
C CYS A 327 4.33 12.36 -24.60
N TRP A 328 5.42 11.86 -25.18
CA TRP A 328 6.77 12.14 -24.69
C TRP A 328 7.08 13.65 -24.72
N ASN A 329 7.57 14.19 -23.60
CA ASN A 329 7.92 15.60 -23.43
C ASN A 329 6.81 16.57 -23.88
N THR A 330 5.55 16.16 -23.70
CA THR A 330 4.37 16.96 -24.09
C THR A 330 4.00 17.91 -22.95
N THR A 331 3.59 19.12 -23.30
CA THR A 331 3.06 20.10 -22.33
C THR A 331 1.55 20.19 -22.46
N VAL A 332 0.83 19.94 -21.36
CA VAL A 332 -0.62 20.05 -21.25
C VAL A 332 -0.92 21.11 -20.19
N GLY A 333 -1.55 22.21 -20.58
CA GLY A 333 -1.78 23.37 -19.71
C GLY A 333 -2.81 23.11 -18.61
N ALA A 334 -3.77 22.22 -18.86
CA ALA A 334 -4.82 21.87 -17.90
C ALA A 334 -4.75 20.38 -17.52
N ASN A 335 -5.81 19.60 -17.79
CA ASN A 335 -5.97 18.25 -17.28
C ASN A 335 -5.75 17.19 -18.36
N VAL A 336 -5.39 15.97 -17.95
CA VAL A 336 -5.46 14.78 -18.78
C VAL A 336 -6.57 13.90 -18.24
N PHE A 337 -7.61 13.66 -19.04
CA PHE A 337 -8.78 12.86 -18.70
C PHE A 337 -8.82 11.60 -19.57
N LEU A 338 -8.61 10.44 -18.95
CA LEU A 338 -8.65 9.12 -19.55
C LEU A 338 -9.78 8.30 -18.89
N ALA A 339 -11.02 8.62 -19.20
CA ALA A 339 -12.20 8.00 -18.57
C ALA A 339 -12.76 6.88 -19.46
N GLY A 340 -12.90 5.67 -18.94
CA GLY A 340 -13.40 4.51 -19.71
C GLY A 340 -12.53 4.15 -20.92
N LEU A 341 -11.27 4.58 -20.92
CA LEU A 341 -10.32 4.36 -22.01
C LEU A 341 -9.90 2.89 -22.05
N LYS A 342 -9.98 2.27 -23.23
CA LYS A 342 -9.45 0.93 -23.47
C LYS A 342 -8.19 1.03 -24.32
N VAL A 343 -7.06 0.61 -23.78
CA VAL A 343 -5.78 0.66 -24.48
C VAL A 343 -5.15 -0.72 -24.58
N THR A 344 -4.73 -1.09 -25.78
CA THR A 344 -3.80 -2.19 -26.01
C THR A 344 -2.45 -1.60 -26.47
N GLY A 345 -1.40 -1.80 -25.67
CA GLY A 345 -0.09 -1.18 -25.86
C GLY A 345 0.27 -0.11 -24.84
N GLU A 346 1.43 0.51 -25.02
CA GLU A 346 2.01 1.50 -24.11
C GLU A 346 1.33 2.86 -24.25
N VAL A 347 0.98 3.44 -23.09
CA VAL A 347 0.64 4.85 -22.91
C VAL A 347 1.83 5.57 -22.29
N ASP A 348 2.46 6.46 -23.03
CA ASP A 348 3.71 7.13 -22.63
C ASP A 348 3.50 8.63 -22.40
N PHE A 349 3.75 9.08 -21.16
CA PHE A 349 3.78 10.47 -20.70
C PHE A 349 5.15 10.82 -20.09
N ASN A 350 6.21 10.12 -20.48
CA ASN A 350 7.56 10.37 -20.00
C ASN A 350 7.99 11.82 -20.28
N LEU A 351 8.53 12.50 -19.26
CA LEU A 351 8.89 13.93 -19.29
C LEU A 351 7.72 14.90 -19.56
N ALA A 352 6.47 14.43 -19.56
CA ALA A 352 5.34 15.31 -19.81
C ALA A 352 5.12 16.28 -18.63
N LYS A 353 4.61 17.47 -18.94
CA LYS A 353 4.23 18.48 -17.95
C LYS A 353 2.73 18.72 -18.04
N ILE A 354 2.02 18.48 -16.94
CA ILE A 354 0.58 18.60 -16.82
C ILE A 354 0.29 19.69 -15.78
N GLY A 355 -0.30 20.80 -16.21
CA GLY A 355 -0.53 21.97 -15.36
C GLY A 355 -1.54 21.73 -14.23
N ALA A 356 -2.53 20.85 -14.45
CA ALA A 356 -3.54 20.50 -13.46
C ALA A 356 -3.46 19.02 -13.03
N SER A 357 -4.48 18.21 -13.33
CA SER A 357 -4.57 16.82 -12.86
C SER A 357 -4.43 15.79 -13.98
N PHE A 358 -3.81 14.65 -13.65
CA PHE A 358 -3.85 13.43 -14.46
C PHE A 358 -4.91 12.50 -13.89
N ARG A 359 -5.95 12.19 -14.65
CA ARG A 359 -7.10 11.43 -14.18
C ARG A 359 -7.41 10.29 -15.13
N ALA A 360 -7.32 9.07 -14.63
CA ALA A 360 -7.80 7.86 -15.29
C ALA A 360 -8.87 7.21 -14.42
N GLU A 361 -10.09 7.09 -14.94
CA GLU A 361 -11.22 6.52 -14.22
C GLU A 361 -11.80 5.36 -15.03
N GLN A 362 -11.98 4.19 -14.40
CA GLN A 362 -12.58 3.01 -15.06
C GLN A 362 -11.90 2.59 -16.38
N SER A 363 -10.62 2.88 -16.51
CA SER A 363 -9.84 2.63 -17.74
C SER A 363 -9.08 1.31 -17.67
N SER A 364 -8.92 0.66 -18.83
CA SER A 364 -8.22 -0.61 -18.97
C SER A 364 -6.97 -0.42 -19.83
N PHE A 365 -5.80 -0.69 -19.24
CA PHE A 365 -4.51 -0.65 -19.91
C PHE A 365 -3.97 -2.07 -20.01
N SER A 366 -3.79 -2.57 -21.24
CA SER A 366 -3.30 -3.93 -21.48
C SER A 366 -2.01 -3.91 -22.27
N ASN A 367 -0.91 -4.29 -21.61
CA ASN A 367 0.39 -4.51 -22.22
C ASN A 367 1.20 -5.50 -21.37
N ALA A 368 0.83 -6.79 -21.37
CA ALA A 368 1.38 -7.75 -20.40
C ALA A 368 2.92 -7.90 -20.44
N LYS A 369 3.55 -7.73 -21.61
CA LYS A 369 4.99 -7.93 -21.82
C LYS A 369 5.82 -6.66 -21.63
N TYR A 370 5.24 -5.49 -21.87
CA TYR A 370 5.93 -4.19 -21.84
C TYR A 370 5.23 -3.24 -20.87
N LYS A 371 5.66 -1.98 -20.77
CA LYS A 371 5.00 -1.02 -19.87
C LYS A 371 3.59 -0.72 -20.37
N ALA A 372 2.61 -0.79 -19.47
CA ALA A 372 1.23 -0.41 -19.77
C ALA A 372 1.06 1.13 -19.71
N LEU A 373 1.60 1.73 -18.66
CA LEU A 373 1.58 3.18 -18.45
C LEU A 373 2.98 3.65 -18.02
N ASN A 374 3.57 4.56 -18.78
CA ASN A 374 4.88 5.12 -18.52
C ASN A 374 4.76 6.62 -18.24
N CYS A 375 4.85 6.99 -16.97
CA CYS A 375 4.81 8.36 -16.46
C CYS A 375 6.15 8.71 -15.77
N THR A 376 7.26 8.20 -16.31
CA THR A 376 8.59 8.49 -15.78
C THR A 376 8.88 9.99 -15.85
N ASN A 377 9.33 10.57 -14.73
CA ASN A 377 9.70 11.99 -14.63
C ASN A 377 8.60 12.95 -15.12
N VAL A 378 7.32 12.58 -14.93
CA VAL A 378 6.18 13.43 -15.22
C VAL A 378 6.05 14.51 -14.14
N THR A 379 5.69 15.73 -14.52
CA THR A 379 5.32 16.79 -13.57
C THR A 379 3.83 17.05 -13.64
N VAL A 380 3.12 16.90 -12.51
CA VAL A 380 1.68 17.12 -12.39
C VAL A 380 1.42 18.20 -11.34
N GLY A 381 0.80 19.31 -11.73
CA GLY A 381 0.60 20.46 -10.86
C GLY A 381 -0.33 20.20 -9.67
N VAL A 382 -1.39 19.40 -9.86
CA VAL A 382 -2.44 19.19 -8.84
C VAL A 382 -2.48 17.76 -8.33
N SER A 383 -3.01 16.78 -9.05
CA SER A 383 -3.15 15.42 -8.51
C SER A 383 -3.17 14.36 -9.60
N VAL A 384 -2.72 13.16 -9.24
CA VAL A 384 -2.84 11.95 -10.05
C VAL A 384 -3.95 11.11 -9.46
N ILE A 385 -4.98 10.80 -10.25
CA ILE A 385 -6.15 10.03 -9.83
C ILE A 385 -6.30 8.83 -10.77
N LEU A 386 -6.12 7.63 -10.24
CA LEU A 386 -6.28 6.34 -10.90
C LEU A 386 -7.40 5.59 -10.16
N ASP A 387 -8.65 5.93 -10.48
CA ASP A 387 -9.82 5.37 -9.80
C ASP A 387 -10.39 4.18 -10.58
N ARG A 388 -10.43 3.00 -9.94
CA ARG A 388 -10.94 1.75 -10.52
C ARG A 388 -10.33 1.42 -11.89
N ILE A 389 -9.02 1.64 -12.08
CA ILE A 389 -8.34 1.25 -13.32
C ILE A 389 -7.95 -0.23 -13.28
N ASN A 390 -7.80 -0.84 -14.46
CA ASN A 390 -7.23 -2.17 -14.61
C ASN A 390 -5.98 -2.09 -15.49
N ALA A 391 -4.80 -2.24 -14.89
CA ALA A 391 -3.53 -2.21 -15.60
C ALA A 391 -2.88 -3.60 -15.61
N ILE A 392 -2.74 -4.17 -16.81
CA ILE A 392 -2.02 -5.43 -17.05
C ILE A 392 -0.67 -5.08 -17.68
N GLY A 393 0.40 -5.18 -16.91
CA GLY A 393 1.75 -4.70 -17.25
C GLY A 393 2.24 -3.63 -16.25
N PRO A 394 3.54 -3.33 -16.23
CA PRO A 394 4.10 -2.34 -15.32
C PRO A 394 3.53 -0.93 -15.53
N VAL A 395 3.23 -0.27 -14.41
CA VAL A 395 2.87 1.15 -14.33
C VAL A 395 4.01 1.91 -13.65
N ASP A 396 4.56 2.91 -14.33
CA ASP A 396 5.80 3.59 -13.91
C ASP A 396 5.57 5.08 -13.65
N PHE A 397 5.87 5.53 -12.44
CA PHE A 397 5.88 6.91 -11.96
C PHE A 397 7.24 7.26 -11.32
N CYS A 398 8.31 6.57 -11.73
CA CYS A 398 9.66 6.84 -11.26
C CYS A 398 10.02 8.33 -11.46
N LEU A 399 10.55 8.96 -10.41
CA LEU A 399 10.96 10.38 -10.38
C LEU A 399 9.82 11.38 -10.69
N ALA A 400 8.56 10.95 -10.64
CA ALA A 400 7.44 11.86 -10.88
C ALA A 400 7.30 12.91 -9.77
N GLU A 401 6.85 14.11 -10.16
CA GLU A 401 6.55 15.22 -9.25
C GLU A 401 5.07 15.54 -9.29
N ILE A 402 4.40 15.44 -8.14
CA ILE A 402 2.96 15.65 -8.00
C ILE A 402 2.73 16.70 -6.91
N GLY A 403 2.11 17.83 -7.25
CA GLY A 403 1.89 18.93 -6.30
C GLY A 403 0.92 18.60 -5.17
N GLY A 404 -0.06 17.73 -5.40
CA GLY A 404 -1.10 17.32 -4.45
C GLY A 404 -1.13 15.81 -4.24
N ARG A 405 -2.26 15.14 -4.48
CA ARG A 405 -2.49 13.73 -4.10
C ARG A 405 -2.18 12.75 -5.21
N PHE A 406 -1.75 11.55 -4.84
CA PHE A 406 -1.74 10.37 -5.71
C PHE A 406 -2.82 9.41 -5.21
N VAL A 407 -3.85 9.13 -6.02
CA VAL A 407 -5.00 8.30 -5.63
C VAL A 407 -5.07 7.10 -6.56
N GLY A 408 -5.15 5.89 -6.00
CA GLY A 408 -5.21 4.60 -6.70
C GLY A 408 -6.38 3.73 -6.22
N SER A 409 -7.43 4.34 -5.69
CA SER A 409 -8.55 3.67 -5.02
C SER A 409 -9.25 2.65 -5.93
N GLY A 410 -9.43 1.43 -5.42
CA GLY A 410 -10.14 0.34 -6.12
C GLY A 410 -9.49 -0.12 -7.43
N SER A 411 -8.22 0.23 -7.68
CA SER A 411 -7.51 -0.10 -8.91
C SER A 411 -6.82 -1.48 -8.86
N ARG A 412 -6.68 -2.12 -10.01
CA ARG A 412 -5.94 -3.39 -10.18
C ARG A 412 -4.66 -3.14 -10.97
N PHE A 413 -3.53 -3.54 -10.39
CA PHE A 413 -2.22 -3.52 -11.03
C PHE A 413 -1.70 -4.96 -11.09
N ASP A 414 -1.62 -5.53 -12.29
CA ASP A 414 -1.25 -6.92 -12.50
C ASP A 414 -0.01 -7.02 -13.39
N HIS A 415 1.05 -7.63 -12.86
CA HIS A 415 2.24 -7.94 -13.63
C HIS A 415 2.62 -9.43 -13.49
N ALA A 416 1.77 -10.29 -14.06
CA ALA A 416 1.93 -11.75 -14.08
C ALA A 416 2.97 -12.30 -15.10
N GLY A 417 3.68 -11.46 -15.85
CA GLY A 417 4.57 -11.88 -16.95
C GLY A 417 5.69 -12.86 -16.53
N SER A 418 5.83 -13.97 -17.25
CA SER A 418 6.71 -15.12 -16.94
C SER A 418 8.18 -14.98 -17.35
N GLN A 419 8.67 -13.80 -17.74
CA GLN A 419 10.05 -13.64 -18.19
C GLN A 419 10.96 -13.14 -17.07
N ALA A 420 12.02 -13.92 -16.82
CA ALA A 420 12.98 -13.83 -15.74
C ALA A 420 13.97 -12.65 -15.85
N THR A 421 13.49 -11.42 -16.05
CA THR A 421 14.33 -10.22 -15.98
C THR A 421 13.79 -9.25 -14.92
N THR A 422 14.55 -9.12 -13.84
CA THR A 422 14.57 -7.98 -12.89
C THR A 422 13.22 -7.54 -12.28
N ARG A 423 12.94 -8.02 -11.05
CA ARG A 423 11.94 -7.51 -10.08
C ARG A 423 10.58 -7.17 -10.70
N ARG A 424 9.58 -8.04 -10.55
CA ARG A 424 8.19 -7.82 -11.00
C ARG A 424 7.56 -6.55 -10.41
N ARG A 425 7.84 -5.36 -10.95
CA ARG A 425 7.28 -4.08 -10.47
C ARG A 425 5.95 -3.87 -11.18
N ALA A 426 4.85 -4.06 -10.45
CA ALA A 426 3.51 -3.75 -10.95
C ALA A 426 3.28 -2.23 -10.91
N LEU A 427 3.68 -1.60 -9.81
CA LEU A 427 3.65 -0.14 -9.62
C LEU A 427 5.04 0.34 -9.21
N ASN A 428 5.70 1.13 -10.05
CA ASN A 428 7.02 1.68 -9.81
C ASN A 428 6.94 3.19 -9.51
N CYS A 429 7.02 3.57 -8.24
CA CYS A 429 7.01 4.94 -7.74
C CYS A 429 8.36 5.28 -7.06
N ASP A 430 9.46 4.83 -7.66
CA ASP A 430 10.82 5.08 -7.16
C ASP A 430 11.10 6.59 -7.13
N SER A 431 11.53 7.09 -5.98
CA SER A 431 11.91 8.48 -5.76
C SER A 431 10.82 9.49 -6.17
N ILE A 432 9.54 9.09 -6.08
CA ILE A 432 8.40 9.96 -6.35
C ILE A 432 8.33 11.09 -5.31
N ARG A 433 7.96 12.29 -5.75
CA ARG A 433 7.67 13.43 -4.87
C ARG A 433 6.18 13.76 -4.95
N VAL A 434 5.49 13.63 -3.83
CA VAL A 434 4.06 13.91 -3.69
C VAL A 434 3.88 14.96 -2.59
N GLY A 435 3.36 16.13 -2.95
CA GLY A 435 3.14 17.23 -1.99
C GLY A 435 2.01 16.94 -0.99
N GLY A 436 1.02 16.13 -1.38
CA GLY A 436 -0.08 15.67 -0.54
C GLY A 436 0.04 14.19 -0.13
N SER A 437 -1.11 13.54 0.04
CA SER A 437 -1.20 12.14 0.44
C SER A 437 -1.17 11.18 -0.76
N VAL A 438 -0.66 9.97 -0.52
CA VAL A 438 -0.78 8.81 -1.41
C VAL A 438 -1.88 7.92 -0.84
N VAL A 439 -2.92 7.66 -1.63
CA VAL A 439 -4.10 6.87 -1.24
C VAL A 439 -4.23 5.68 -2.17
N LEU A 440 -3.98 4.48 -1.65
CA LEU A 440 -4.08 3.18 -2.27
C LEU A 440 -5.08 2.34 -1.46
N ASP A 441 -6.30 2.82 -1.29
CA ASP A 441 -7.32 2.19 -0.46
C ASP A 441 -8.30 1.32 -1.26
N GLY A 442 -9.00 0.45 -0.53
CA GLY A 442 -10.03 -0.41 -1.09
C GLY A 442 -11.35 0.28 -1.45
N GLY A 443 -11.47 1.59 -1.19
CA GLY A 443 -12.74 2.31 -1.24
C GLY A 443 -13.73 1.89 -0.13
N PRO A 444 -14.91 2.54 -0.04
CA PRO A 444 -15.91 2.21 0.97
C PRO A 444 -16.46 0.78 0.80
N ARG A 445 -16.48 0.02 1.90
CA ARG A 445 -17.00 -1.37 1.96
C ARG A 445 -18.47 -1.41 1.55
N SER A 446 -18.78 -1.78 0.32
CA SER A 446 -20.14 -2.23 0.00
C SER A 446 -20.33 -3.67 0.50
N LYS A 447 -21.52 -4.03 0.99
CA LYS A 447 -21.85 -5.41 1.44
C LYS A 447 -21.55 -6.50 0.40
N ALA A 448 -21.49 -6.14 -0.89
CA ALA A 448 -21.10 -7.03 -1.98
C ALA A 448 -19.59 -7.40 -1.93
N VAL A 449 -18.73 -6.48 -1.50
CA VAL A 449 -17.29 -6.70 -1.31
C VAL A 449 -17.04 -7.62 -0.14
N GLU A 450 -17.81 -7.47 0.94
CA GLU A 450 -17.73 -8.35 2.11
C GLU A 450 -18.11 -9.79 1.76
N MET A 451 -19.16 -9.99 0.94
CA MET A 451 -19.52 -11.32 0.42
C MET A 451 -18.47 -11.89 -0.55
N ALA A 452 -17.88 -11.05 -1.42
CA ALA A 452 -16.83 -11.47 -2.34
C ALA A 452 -15.52 -11.81 -1.61
N ALA A 453 -15.15 -11.05 -0.58
CA ALA A 453 -14.01 -11.30 0.30
C ALA A 453 -14.21 -12.62 1.08
N LYS A 454 -15.39 -12.86 1.66
CA LYS A 454 -15.74 -14.15 2.29
C LYS A 454 -15.63 -15.34 1.33
N LYS A 455 -16.02 -15.15 0.06
CA LYS A 455 -15.92 -16.19 -0.97
C LYS A 455 -14.48 -16.41 -1.42
N LEU A 456 -13.68 -15.35 -1.58
CA LEU A 456 -12.25 -15.41 -1.87
C LEU A 456 -11.41 -15.97 -0.71
N GLU A 457 -11.81 -15.73 0.54
CA GLU A 457 -11.22 -16.35 1.73
C GLU A 457 -11.47 -17.86 1.80
N SER A 458 -12.59 -18.32 1.21
CA SER A 458 -12.90 -19.75 1.04
C SER A 458 -12.18 -20.38 -0.16
N CYS A 459 -11.77 -19.57 -1.14
CA CYS A 459 -11.02 -20.02 -2.31
C CYS A 459 -9.53 -20.13 -1.96
N ARG A 460 -9.01 -21.35 -1.97
CA ARG A 460 -7.60 -21.65 -1.70
C ARG A 460 -6.77 -21.28 -2.93
N ILE A 461 -6.35 -20.02 -3.03
CA ILE A 461 -5.71 -19.49 -4.24
C ILE A 461 -4.35 -20.16 -4.49
N ARG A 462 -4.28 -21.04 -5.50
CA ARG A 462 -3.04 -21.34 -6.25
C ARG A 462 -2.76 -20.16 -7.17
N GLY A 463 -1.48 -19.80 -7.34
CA GLY A 463 -1.04 -18.63 -8.12
C GLY A 463 -1.45 -18.67 -9.60
N ASP A 464 -1.89 -19.82 -10.10
CA ASP A 464 -2.10 -20.06 -11.53
C ASP A 464 -3.57 -19.85 -11.97
N GLU A 465 -4.52 -19.78 -11.02
CA GLU A 465 -5.96 -19.59 -11.32
C GLU A 465 -6.43 -18.11 -11.24
N LEU A 466 -5.53 -17.17 -10.92
CA LEU A 466 -5.87 -15.73 -10.86
C LEU A 466 -5.84 -15.04 -12.25
N GLY A 467 -5.26 -15.71 -13.25
CA GLY A 467 -5.04 -15.16 -14.60
C GLY A 467 -6.29 -15.21 -15.49
N ASP A 468 -7.11 -16.25 -15.38
CA ASP A 468 -8.18 -16.53 -16.36
C ASP A 468 -9.61 -16.43 -15.79
N ALA A 469 -9.76 -16.17 -14.49
CA ALA A 469 -11.06 -16.00 -13.88
C ALA A 469 -11.45 -14.52 -13.76
N VAL A 470 -12.41 -14.13 -14.61
CA VAL A 470 -13.49 -13.20 -14.27
C VAL A 470 -13.13 -11.70 -14.37
N GLY A 471 -13.84 -11.02 -15.28
CA GLY A 471 -14.08 -9.58 -15.17
C GLY A 471 -14.65 -9.28 -13.78
N VAL A 472 -13.82 -8.72 -12.92
CA VAL A 472 -14.17 -8.46 -11.53
C VAL A 472 -15.12 -7.25 -11.50
N PRO A 473 -16.29 -7.37 -10.84
CA PRO A 473 -17.27 -6.28 -10.80
C PRO A 473 -16.71 -5.05 -10.09
N ALA A 474 -17.10 -3.87 -10.56
CA ALA A 474 -16.76 -2.58 -9.96
C ALA A 474 -17.10 -2.59 -8.46
N GLY A 475 -16.10 -2.30 -7.63
CA GLY A 475 -16.24 -2.25 -6.16
C GLY A 475 -15.18 -3.04 -5.38
N THR A 476 -14.29 -3.79 -6.02
CA THR A 476 -13.24 -4.54 -5.30
C THR A 476 -12.15 -3.65 -4.71
N PRO A 477 -11.55 -4.06 -3.57
CA PRO A 477 -10.42 -3.36 -2.99
C PRO A 477 -9.24 -3.30 -3.96
N ILE A 478 -8.34 -2.33 -3.77
CA ILE A 478 -7.11 -2.23 -4.57
C ILE A 478 -6.37 -3.58 -4.55
N PHE A 479 -5.94 -4.03 -5.72
CA PHE A 479 -5.23 -5.29 -5.87
C PHE A 479 -3.95 -5.08 -6.67
N VAL A 480 -2.81 -5.34 -6.02
CA VAL A 480 -1.48 -5.28 -6.64
C VAL A 480 -0.88 -6.67 -6.68
N GLN A 481 -0.71 -7.22 -7.88
CA GLN A 481 -0.02 -8.49 -8.13
C GLN A 481 1.37 -8.21 -8.67
N GLY A 482 2.38 -8.37 -7.82
CA GLY A 482 3.76 -7.93 -8.03
C GLY A 482 4.22 -6.99 -6.91
N VAL A 483 5.31 -6.26 -7.17
CA VAL A 483 5.92 -5.31 -6.24
C VAL A 483 5.31 -3.92 -6.45
N ALA A 484 4.83 -3.29 -5.38
CA ALA A 484 4.62 -1.85 -5.29
C ALA A 484 5.89 -1.18 -4.74
N TYR A 485 6.55 -0.34 -5.53
CA TYR A 485 7.90 0.15 -5.26
C TYR A 485 7.94 1.67 -5.03
N PHE A 486 8.12 2.10 -3.79
CA PHE A 486 8.19 3.48 -3.30
C PHE A 486 9.54 3.78 -2.62
N TYR A 487 10.63 3.22 -3.16
CA TYR A 487 11.98 3.46 -2.63
C TYR A 487 12.33 4.94 -2.69
N GLY A 488 12.82 5.53 -1.60
CA GLY A 488 13.23 6.95 -1.56
C GLY A 488 12.11 7.97 -1.83
N ALA A 489 10.84 7.55 -1.76
CA ALA A 489 9.71 8.44 -2.01
C ALA A 489 9.62 9.56 -0.95
N THR A 490 9.20 10.76 -1.35
CA THR A 490 8.88 11.87 -0.45
C THR A 490 7.40 12.18 -0.54
N ILE A 491 6.67 11.96 0.55
CA ILE A 491 5.22 12.16 0.64
C ILE A 491 4.96 13.20 1.72
N GLY A 492 4.37 14.33 1.35
CA GLY A 492 4.08 15.43 2.29
C GLY A 492 2.92 15.13 3.23
N GLY A 493 1.96 14.31 2.81
CA GLY A 493 0.81 13.88 3.59
C GLY A 493 0.87 12.42 4.06
N ASP A 494 -0.29 11.77 4.08
CA ASP A 494 -0.45 10.39 4.54
C ASP A 494 -0.12 9.36 3.43
N PHE A 495 0.29 8.16 3.83
CA PHE A 495 0.38 6.98 2.97
C PHE A 495 -0.68 5.96 3.40
N ASP A 496 -1.79 5.93 2.69
CA ASP A 496 -2.99 5.17 3.06
C ASP A 496 -3.17 3.93 2.17
N CYS A 497 -3.05 2.74 2.74
CA CYS A 497 -3.27 1.46 2.06
C CYS A 497 -4.44 0.66 2.67
N ARG A 498 -5.40 1.33 3.34
CA ARG A 498 -6.48 0.64 4.07
C ARG A 498 -7.29 -0.30 3.18
N GLY A 499 -7.47 -1.54 3.64
CA GLY A 499 -8.19 -2.59 2.91
C GLY A 499 -7.53 -3.03 1.59
N GLY A 500 -6.30 -2.59 1.30
CA GLY A 500 -5.59 -2.96 0.09
C GLY A 500 -4.97 -4.35 0.15
N ARG A 501 -4.85 -5.00 -1.01
CA ARG A 501 -4.30 -6.36 -1.15
C ARG A 501 -3.09 -6.37 -2.07
N PHE A 502 -1.91 -6.63 -1.50
CA PHE A 502 -0.62 -6.64 -2.17
C PHE A 502 -0.06 -8.07 -2.13
N VAL A 503 0.20 -8.65 -3.31
CA VAL A 503 0.59 -10.06 -3.43
C VAL A 503 1.82 -10.21 -4.32
N ASN A 504 2.90 -10.69 -3.74
CA ASN A 504 4.09 -11.16 -4.44
C ASN A 504 4.70 -12.36 -3.70
N LEU A 505 4.60 -13.55 -4.28
CA LEU A 505 5.11 -14.79 -3.65
C LEU A 505 6.64 -14.91 -3.70
N ASP A 506 7.26 -14.30 -4.71
CA ASP A 506 8.69 -14.50 -4.98
C ASP A 506 9.59 -13.50 -4.22
N GLY A 507 9.04 -12.48 -3.56
CA GLY A 507 9.79 -11.47 -2.81
C GLY A 507 8.91 -10.42 -2.12
N ALA A 508 9.33 -9.16 -2.19
CA ALA A 508 8.62 -8.03 -1.57
C ALA A 508 7.25 -7.76 -2.20
N SER A 509 6.23 -7.52 -1.40
CA SER A 509 4.92 -7.04 -1.90
C SER A 509 4.86 -5.52 -1.96
N LEU A 510 5.41 -4.86 -0.94
CA LEU A 510 5.47 -3.40 -0.81
C LEU A 510 6.88 -2.99 -0.38
N VAL A 511 7.49 -2.04 -1.08
CA VAL A 511 8.80 -1.49 -0.75
C VAL A 511 8.70 0.01 -0.57
N CYS A 512 8.92 0.51 0.63
CA CYS A 512 8.93 1.93 1.00
C CYS A 512 10.25 2.31 1.70
N SER A 513 11.35 1.64 1.35
CA SER A 513 12.64 1.85 2.01
C SER A 513 13.17 3.25 1.78
N SER A 514 13.75 3.85 2.82
CA SER A 514 14.30 5.22 2.81
C SER A 514 13.29 6.31 2.40
N ALA A 515 11.98 6.02 2.45
CA ALA A 515 10.96 7.02 2.15
C ALA A 515 10.78 8.00 3.32
N THR A 516 10.40 9.24 3.01
CA THR A 516 10.05 10.28 3.99
C THR A 516 8.56 10.58 3.88
N ILE A 517 7.83 10.38 4.98
CA ILE A 517 6.38 10.53 5.05
C ILE A 517 6.03 11.59 6.11
N GLY A 518 5.44 12.69 5.64
CA GLY A 518 5.04 13.87 6.42
C GLY A 518 3.75 13.68 7.24
N GLY A 519 3.01 12.59 6.99
CA GLY A 519 1.81 12.23 7.73
C GLY A 519 1.87 10.84 8.34
N ASN A 520 0.71 10.19 8.41
CA ASN A 520 0.52 8.84 8.94
C ASN A 520 0.66 7.77 7.84
N VAL A 521 1.03 6.57 8.24
CA VAL A 521 1.04 5.38 7.39
C VAL A 521 -0.06 4.43 7.85
N TYR A 522 -1.00 4.08 6.96
CA TYR A 522 -2.12 3.19 7.27
C TYR A 522 -2.01 1.88 6.51
N LEU A 523 -1.61 0.82 7.21
CA LEU A 523 -1.66 -0.59 6.80
C LEU A 523 -2.74 -1.34 7.60
N SER A 524 -3.93 -0.74 7.71
CA SER A 524 -5.01 -1.18 8.60
C SER A 524 -6.28 -1.60 7.87
N HIS A 525 -7.28 -2.08 8.62
CA HIS A 525 -8.64 -2.40 8.13
C HIS A 525 -8.67 -3.45 7.01
N ASP A 526 -8.28 -4.70 7.31
CA ASP A 526 -8.21 -5.83 6.35
C ASP A 526 -7.16 -5.66 5.24
N PHE A 527 -6.11 -4.88 5.50
CA PHE A 527 -4.92 -4.87 4.65
C PHE A 527 -4.34 -6.28 4.55
N VAL A 528 -3.99 -6.72 3.34
CA VAL A 528 -3.37 -8.04 3.11
C VAL A 528 -2.05 -7.86 2.36
N GLY A 529 -0.93 -8.10 3.03
CA GLY A 529 0.40 -8.16 2.44
C GLY A 529 0.91 -9.60 2.38
N ILE A 530 0.96 -10.18 1.19
CA ILE A 530 1.57 -11.50 0.94
C ILE A 530 2.88 -11.28 0.21
N GLY A 531 4.00 -11.54 0.87
CA GLY A 531 5.34 -11.10 0.47
C GLY A 531 5.83 -10.00 1.41
N GLU A 532 7.15 -9.83 1.51
CA GLU A 532 7.81 -8.97 2.49
C GLU A 532 7.35 -7.51 2.33
N VAL A 533 6.99 -6.85 3.45
CA VAL A 533 6.70 -5.41 3.49
C VAL A 533 7.95 -4.68 3.99
N TYR A 534 8.67 -4.02 3.08
CA TYR A 534 9.92 -3.33 3.37
C TYR A 534 9.68 -1.86 3.72
N LEU A 535 9.89 -1.50 4.99
CA LEU A 535 9.83 -0.15 5.54
C LEU A 535 11.19 0.27 6.13
N ARG A 536 12.28 -0.38 5.70
CA ARG A 536 13.65 -0.12 6.16
C ARG A 536 14.06 1.34 5.98
N GLY A 537 14.53 1.98 7.05
CA GLY A 537 15.02 3.35 7.04
C GLY A 537 13.95 4.41 6.74
N VAL A 538 12.66 4.05 6.80
CA VAL A 538 11.58 5.02 6.57
C VAL A 538 11.55 6.06 7.68
N THR A 539 11.31 7.32 7.33
CA THR A 539 11.06 8.39 8.30
C THR A 539 9.60 8.79 8.24
N ILE A 540 8.85 8.48 9.30
CA ILE A 540 7.43 8.78 9.46
C ILE A 540 7.29 9.82 10.57
N THR A 541 6.80 11.00 10.22
CA THR A 541 6.55 12.08 11.20
C THR A 541 5.23 11.89 11.97
N GLY A 542 4.29 11.13 11.41
CA GLY A 542 3.07 10.70 12.06
C GLY A 542 3.16 9.33 12.73
N ASN A 543 2.05 8.60 12.70
CA ASN A 543 1.88 7.25 13.23
C ASN A 543 2.04 6.19 12.14
N LEU A 544 2.44 4.97 12.53
CA LEU A 544 2.34 3.76 11.70
C LEU A 544 1.24 2.86 12.27
N HIS A 545 0.14 2.69 11.50
CA HIS A 545 -1.02 1.89 11.88
C HIS A 545 -1.05 0.56 11.13
N CYS A 546 -0.93 -0.57 11.85
CA CYS A 546 -1.03 -1.92 11.27
C CYS A 546 -2.27 -2.70 11.76
N ARG A 547 -3.27 -2.00 12.32
CA ARG A 547 -4.43 -2.61 13.00
C ARG A 547 -5.34 -3.38 12.06
N GLY A 548 -5.68 -4.63 12.40
CA GLY A 548 -6.53 -5.47 11.54
C GLY A 548 -5.85 -5.90 10.24
N GLY A 549 -4.53 -5.72 10.10
CA GLY A 549 -3.78 -6.18 8.93
C GLY A 549 -3.52 -7.69 8.95
N SER A 550 -3.21 -8.25 7.78
CA SER A 550 -2.75 -9.62 7.59
C SER A 550 -1.42 -9.62 6.82
N PHE A 551 -0.34 -10.06 7.47
CA PHE A 551 1.02 -10.01 6.93
C PHE A 551 1.61 -11.42 6.80
N HIS A 552 2.12 -11.76 5.61
CA HIS A 552 2.66 -13.07 5.31
C HIS A 552 3.98 -12.98 4.55
N ASP A 553 4.95 -13.82 4.92
CA ASP A 553 6.28 -13.95 4.30
C ASP A 553 6.27 -14.38 2.82
N GLY A 554 5.12 -14.76 2.26
CA GLY A 554 4.95 -15.16 0.86
C GLY A 554 5.54 -16.54 0.53
N ILE A 555 6.24 -17.19 1.47
CA ILE A 555 6.92 -18.47 1.23
C ILE A 555 5.92 -19.64 1.29
N THR A 556 5.83 -20.39 0.19
CA THR A 556 5.07 -21.65 0.13
C THR A 556 5.67 -22.69 1.08
N LYS A 557 4.85 -23.62 1.59
CA LYS A 557 5.32 -24.66 2.54
C LYS A 557 6.48 -25.48 1.97
N GLU A 558 6.52 -25.68 0.66
CA GLU A 558 7.55 -26.42 -0.07
C GLU A 558 8.86 -25.62 -0.21
N ALA A 559 8.78 -24.34 -0.57
CA ALA A 559 9.95 -23.45 -0.65
C ALA A 559 10.63 -23.30 0.73
N ARG A 560 9.85 -23.31 1.81
CA ARG A 560 10.37 -23.26 3.19
C ARG A 560 11.14 -24.52 3.60
N LYS A 561 10.86 -25.67 3.00
CA LYS A 561 11.65 -26.90 3.24
C LYS A 561 13.02 -26.85 2.54
N ARG A 562 13.17 -26.02 1.50
CA ARG A 562 14.40 -25.87 0.71
C ARG A 562 15.27 -24.68 1.13
N SER A 563 14.68 -23.65 1.77
CA SER A 563 15.38 -22.44 2.20
C SER A 563 15.60 -22.42 3.71
N ASP A 564 16.86 -22.29 4.13
CA ASP A 564 17.24 -22.09 5.54
C ASP A 564 16.89 -20.68 6.06
N LYS A 565 16.67 -19.70 5.17
CA LYS A 565 16.31 -18.33 5.54
C LYS A 565 14.80 -18.17 5.72
N ILE A 566 14.42 -17.70 6.90
CA ILE A 566 13.10 -17.11 7.18
C ILE A 566 13.11 -15.69 6.60
N ARG A 567 12.06 -15.34 5.86
CA ARG A 567 11.81 -13.99 5.36
C ARG A 567 11.00 -13.18 6.37
N ASP A 568 11.20 -11.86 6.34
CA ASP A 568 10.49 -10.93 7.21
C ASP A 568 9.10 -10.64 6.63
N ALA A 569 8.06 -10.74 7.44
CA ALA A 569 6.74 -10.29 7.02
C ALA A 569 6.68 -8.76 6.96
N ILE A 570 7.34 -8.11 7.93
CA ILE A 570 7.52 -6.66 7.97
C ILE A 570 8.96 -6.38 8.39
N ASP A 571 9.69 -5.62 7.56
CA ASP A 571 11.03 -5.12 7.85
C ASP A 571 10.95 -3.61 8.14
N LEU A 572 11.19 -3.24 9.40
CA LEU A 572 11.24 -1.86 9.91
C LEU A 572 12.67 -1.49 10.35
N GLU A 573 13.72 -2.16 9.84
CA GLU A 573 15.10 -1.88 10.24
C GLU A 573 15.43 -0.39 10.07
N GLY A 574 15.89 0.28 11.13
CA GLY A 574 16.26 1.69 11.11
C GLY A 574 15.10 2.65 10.88
N ALA A 575 13.84 2.19 10.93
CA ALA A 575 12.67 3.05 10.78
C ALA A 575 12.57 4.07 11.92
N ARG A 576 12.23 5.31 11.59
CA ARG A 576 12.03 6.41 12.55
C ARG A 576 10.57 6.85 12.53
N ILE A 577 9.84 6.53 13.60
CA ILE A 577 8.43 6.86 13.77
C ILE A 577 8.34 7.92 14.87
N ALA A 578 8.05 9.17 14.50
CA ALA A 578 8.08 10.28 15.44
C ALA A 578 6.94 10.24 16.47
N LYS A 579 5.82 9.57 16.15
CA LYS A 579 4.70 9.35 17.07
C LYS A 579 4.58 7.87 17.43
N ALA A 580 3.46 7.21 17.10
CA ALA A 580 3.16 5.88 17.58
C ALA A 580 3.28 4.78 16.50
N LEU A 581 3.79 3.61 16.92
CA LEU A 581 3.73 2.36 16.18
C LEU A 581 2.61 1.49 16.77
N TYR A 582 1.54 1.25 16.00
CA TYR A 582 0.41 0.42 16.39
C TYR A 582 0.46 -0.95 15.71
N LEU A 583 0.78 -1.97 16.50
CA LEU A 583 0.73 -3.40 16.15
C LEU A 583 -0.37 -4.10 16.95
N THR A 584 -1.59 -3.55 16.95
CA THR A 584 -2.74 -4.08 17.69
C THR A 584 -3.71 -4.81 16.77
N GLY A 585 -4.47 -5.79 17.28
CA GLY A 585 -5.55 -6.45 16.52
C GLY A 585 -5.13 -7.06 15.17
N ILE A 586 -3.92 -7.58 15.03
CA ILE A 586 -3.45 -8.20 13.77
C ILE A 586 -4.18 -9.54 13.55
N HIS A 587 -4.90 -9.68 12.44
CA HIS A 587 -5.71 -10.88 12.16
C HIS A 587 -4.86 -12.11 11.86
N ARG A 588 -3.80 -11.95 11.06
CA ARG A 588 -2.85 -13.02 10.72
C ARG A 588 -1.46 -12.45 10.53
N PHE A 589 -0.49 -13.04 11.18
CA PHE A 589 0.91 -12.71 10.94
C PHE A 589 1.71 -13.99 10.78
N ARG A 590 2.50 -14.06 9.71
CA ARG A 590 3.37 -15.20 9.43
C ARG A 590 4.68 -14.73 8.82
N GLY A 591 5.77 -14.86 9.57
CA GLY A 591 7.12 -14.41 9.19
C GLY A 591 7.86 -13.91 10.43
N SER A 592 8.98 -13.23 10.23
CA SER A 592 9.62 -12.42 11.27
C SER A 592 9.22 -10.94 11.18
N LEU A 593 9.33 -10.23 12.30
CA LEU A 593 9.21 -8.77 12.38
C LEU A 593 10.58 -8.22 12.73
N ASP A 594 11.17 -7.41 11.84
CA ASP A 594 12.46 -6.76 12.12
C ASP A 594 12.25 -5.33 12.61
N LEU A 595 12.64 -5.04 13.86
CA LEU A 595 12.65 -3.70 14.48
C LEU A 595 14.08 -3.25 14.82
N HIS A 596 15.09 -3.86 14.21
CA HIS A 596 16.49 -3.53 14.47
C HIS A 596 16.77 -2.05 14.24
N ASP A 597 17.41 -1.37 15.20
CA ASP A 597 17.70 0.07 15.12
C ASP A 597 16.49 0.99 14.88
N ALA A 598 15.26 0.48 15.05
CA ALA A 598 14.07 1.29 14.88
C ALA A 598 13.80 2.18 16.10
N TYR A 599 13.09 3.28 15.87
CA TYR A 599 12.65 4.23 16.89
C TYR A 599 11.15 4.52 16.75
N ALA A 600 10.42 4.49 17.85
CA ALA A 600 9.04 4.96 17.94
C ALA A 600 8.82 5.77 19.22
N ALA A 601 8.16 6.93 19.20
CA ALA A 601 7.89 7.65 20.46
C ALA A 601 6.95 6.83 21.37
N THR A 602 5.94 6.20 20.79
CA THR A 602 5.01 5.30 21.49
C THR A 602 4.94 3.95 20.77
N TYR A 603 4.93 2.86 21.53
CA TYR A 603 4.74 1.51 21.01
C TYR A 603 3.47 0.89 21.60
N ALA A 604 2.53 0.51 20.73
CA ALA A 604 1.28 -0.13 21.11
C ALA A 604 1.17 -1.50 20.44
N ASP A 605 0.88 -2.51 21.24
CA ASP A 605 0.74 -3.90 20.81
C ASP A 605 -0.22 -4.63 21.75
N ASP A 606 -0.95 -5.59 21.20
CA ASP A 606 -1.92 -6.39 21.97
C ASP A 606 -1.30 -7.76 22.31
N SER A 607 -1.56 -8.25 23.53
CA SER A 607 -1.15 -9.59 23.93
C SER A 607 -1.73 -10.68 23.02
N SER A 608 -2.87 -10.45 22.35
CA SER A 608 -3.45 -11.36 21.34
C SER A 608 -2.52 -11.62 20.15
N VAL A 609 -1.69 -10.63 19.78
CA VAL A 609 -0.70 -10.74 18.70
C VAL A 609 0.41 -11.73 19.09
N TRP A 610 0.79 -11.75 20.36
CA TRP A 610 1.95 -12.49 20.85
C TRP A 610 1.61 -13.74 21.67
N ASN A 611 0.37 -13.89 22.14
CA ASN A 611 -0.08 -15.02 22.95
C ASN A 611 -0.84 -16.02 22.09
N ALA A 612 -0.26 -17.21 21.90
CA ALA A 612 -0.91 -18.34 21.26
C ALA A 612 -2.14 -18.89 22.04
N ASN A 613 -2.49 -18.30 23.20
CA ASN A 613 -3.48 -18.82 24.13
C ASN A 613 -4.79 -18.02 24.21
N TRP A 614 -4.93 -16.88 23.51
CA TRP A 614 -6.09 -16.00 23.71
C TRP A 614 -7.42 -16.62 23.27
N HIS A 615 -7.45 -17.35 22.14
CA HIS A 615 -8.67 -18.01 21.68
C HIS A 615 -9.21 -19.09 22.65
N ALA A 616 -8.33 -19.75 23.43
CA ALA A 616 -8.76 -20.77 24.39
C ALA A 616 -9.39 -20.18 25.66
N THR A 617 -9.00 -18.97 26.07
CA THR A 617 -9.55 -18.28 27.24
C THR A 617 -10.81 -17.50 26.92
N ALA A 618 -10.93 -16.92 25.72
CA ALA A 618 -12.15 -16.23 25.28
C ALA A 618 -13.32 -17.21 25.05
N GLU A 619 -13.10 -18.34 24.38
CA GLU A 619 -14.12 -19.40 24.24
C GLU A 619 -14.51 -20.02 25.59
N ALA A 620 -13.56 -20.17 26.52
CA ALA A 620 -13.84 -20.68 27.86
C ALA A 620 -14.62 -19.66 28.70
N ALA A 621 -14.36 -18.36 28.56
CA ALA A 621 -15.11 -17.30 29.20
C ALA A 621 -16.53 -17.19 28.61
N GLU A 622 -16.68 -17.33 27.30
CA GLU A 622 -17.97 -17.30 26.60
C GLU A 622 -18.82 -18.54 26.90
N LYS A 623 -18.22 -19.74 26.99
CA LYS A 623 -18.87 -20.97 27.47
C LYS A 623 -19.26 -20.90 28.95
N LYS A 624 -18.48 -20.18 29.77
CA LYS A 624 -18.76 -19.96 31.19
C LYS A 624 -19.82 -18.88 31.43
N ALA A 625 -19.94 -17.91 30.51
CA ALA A 625 -21.01 -16.92 30.46
C ALA A 625 -22.34 -17.55 29.98
N ARG A 626 -22.30 -18.42 28.95
CA ARG A 626 -23.48 -19.18 28.48
C ARG A 626 -23.92 -20.32 29.40
N GLY A 627 -23.09 -20.74 30.34
CA GLY A 627 -23.32 -21.90 31.22
C GLY A 627 -24.06 -21.61 32.54
N LYS A 628 -24.60 -20.41 32.74
CA LYS A 628 -25.26 -19.99 33.98
C LYS A 628 -26.73 -19.60 33.82
N GLU A 629 -27.47 -20.30 32.98
CA GLU A 629 -28.92 -20.37 33.12
C GLU A 629 -29.35 -21.83 33.30
N ARG A 630 -29.72 -22.18 34.53
CA ARG A 630 -30.51 -23.37 34.81
C ARG A 630 -31.98 -22.93 34.93
N PRO A 631 -32.89 -23.44 34.10
CA PRO A 631 -34.28 -23.53 34.48
C PRO A 631 -34.61 -24.95 34.98
N ASN A 632 -35.50 -24.96 35.96
CA ASN A 632 -35.95 -26.09 36.74
C ASN A 632 -36.76 -27.12 35.94
N SER A 633 -36.76 -28.32 36.52
CA SER A 633 -37.69 -29.44 36.40
C SER A 633 -39.09 -29.16 35.83
N VAL A 634 -39.47 -29.85 34.75
CA VAL A 634 -40.80 -30.46 34.55
C VAL A 634 -40.65 -31.77 33.76
N SER A 635 -41.54 -32.71 34.06
CA SER A 635 -41.60 -34.16 33.85
C SER A 635 -41.76 -34.71 32.42
N ARG A 636 -41.20 -35.93 32.25
CA ARG A 636 -41.63 -37.08 31.42
C ARG A 636 -42.93 -36.94 30.60
N ALA A 637 -42.82 -37.15 29.28
CA ALA A 637 -43.42 -38.28 28.53
C ALA A 637 -43.27 -38.06 27.00
N GLY A 638 -43.00 -39.13 26.23
CA GLY A 638 -43.35 -39.15 24.79
C GLY A 638 -42.28 -39.55 23.77
N HIS A 639 -42.09 -40.87 23.63
CA HIS A 639 -41.85 -41.59 22.36
C HIS A 639 -40.51 -41.49 21.60
N ARG A 640 -39.84 -42.65 21.58
CA ARG A 640 -38.75 -43.06 20.67
C ARG A 640 -39.22 -43.08 19.21
N ARG A 641 -38.30 -42.79 18.27
CA ARG A 641 -37.84 -43.76 17.25
C ARG A 641 -36.60 -43.26 16.50
N ARG A 642 -35.57 -44.11 16.45
CA ARG A 642 -34.47 -44.07 15.47
C ARG A 642 -35.00 -44.56 14.13
N VAL A 643 -34.61 -43.92 13.03
CA VAL A 643 -34.78 -44.42 11.65
C VAL A 643 -33.41 -44.36 10.96
N PRO A 644 -32.95 -45.42 10.28
CA PRO A 644 -31.69 -45.43 9.54
C PRO A 644 -31.87 -44.87 8.11
N LEU A 645 -30.79 -44.27 7.58
CA LEU A 645 -30.73 -43.79 6.20
C LEU A 645 -30.82 -44.96 5.20
N SER A 646 -31.79 -44.89 4.29
CA SER A 646 -31.71 -45.58 3.00
C SER A 646 -32.45 -44.80 1.92
N LYS A 647 -31.74 -44.62 0.80
CA LYS A 647 -32.21 -44.38 -0.59
C LYS A 647 -32.97 -43.08 -0.88
N ALA A 648 -32.25 -42.14 -1.50
CA ALA A 648 -32.80 -41.33 -2.58
C ALA A 648 -31.98 -41.60 -3.85
N VAL A 649 -32.71 -41.86 -4.93
CA VAL A 649 -32.29 -42.36 -6.23
C VAL A 649 -31.69 -41.24 -7.08
N ILE A 650 -30.57 -41.54 -7.74
CA ILE A 650 -29.88 -40.74 -8.76
C ILE A 650 -30.53 -41.06 -10.12
N PRO A 651 -30.77 -40.11 -11.04
CA PRO A 651 -30.98 -40.42 -12.44
C PRO A 651 -29.62 -40.71 -13.11
N ASP A 652 -29.51 -41.91 -13.68
CA ASP A 652 -28.38 -42.37 -14.48
C ASP A 652 -28.23 -41.51 -15.75
N ASP A 653 -27.09 -40.86 -15.91
CA ASP A 653 -26.49 -40.66 -17.24
C ASP A 653 -24.98 -40.84 -17.14
N ASP A 654 -24.52 -41.89 -17.83
CA ASP A 654 -23.24 -42.58 -17.67
C ASP A 654 -22.22 -41.99 -18.65
N SER A 655 -21.79 -40.75 -18.41
CA SER A 655 -20.62 -40.21 -19.09
C SER A 655 -19.72 -39.49 -18.07
N TRP A 656 -18.43 -39.82 -18.11
CA TRP A 656 -17.33 -39.29 -17.28
C TRP A 656 -17.02 -40.04 -15.96
N LYS A 657 -16.81 -41.36 -16.05
CA LYS A 657 -15.74 -42.05 -15.30
C LYS A 657 -14.72 -42.56 -16.33
N PRO A 658 -13.60 -41.83 -16.51
CA PRO A 658 -12.42 -42.13 -15.71
C PRO A 658 -11.58 -40.88 -15.41
N LEU A 659 -11.68 -40.31 -14.22
CA LEU A 659 -10.66 -39.40 -13.67
C LEU A 659 -10.70 -39.32 -12.12
N ALA A 660 -11.38 -40.27 -11.47
CA ALA A 660 -11.62 -40.25 -10.02
C ALA A 660 -10.66 -41.14 -9.22
N GLU A 661 -9.82 -41.96 -9.87
CA GLU A 661 -8.85 -42.82 -9.17
C GLU A 661 -7.42 -42.25 -9.10
N GLU A 662 -7.13 -41.13 -9.79
CA GLU A 662 -5.85 -40.39 -9.63
C GLU A 662 -5.93 -39.22 -8.63
N LEU A 663 -7.12 -38.88 -8.13
CA LEU A 663 -7.35 -37.72 -7.23
C LEU A 663 -7.53 -38.10 -5.75
N GLU A 664 -7.59 -39.39 -5.40
CA GLU A 664 -7.73 -39.82 -4.00
C GLU A 664 -6.40 -39.89 -3.21
N ILE A 665 -5.25 -39.62 -3.83
CA ILE A 665 -3.94 -39.65 -3.14
C ILE A 665 -3.56 -38.30 -2.48
N GLU A 666 -4.21 -37.17 -2.78
CA GLU A 666 -3.86 -35.87 -2.17
C GLU A 666 -4.90 -35.26 -1.21
N LEU A 667 -6.03 -35.93 -0.95
CA LEU A 667 -7.09 -35.40 -0.08
C LEU A 667 -7.00 -35.83 1.39
N SER A 668 -6.02 -36.66 1.78
CA SER A 668 -5.87 -37.18 3.15
C SER A 668 -4.91 -36.41 4.07
N VAL A 669 -4.28 -35.32 3.61
CA VAL A 669 -3.21 -34.62 4.37
C VAL A 669 -3.70 -33.38 5.14
N LEU A 670 -4.99 -33.03 5.09
CA LEU A 670 -5.49 -31.75 5.61
C LEU A 670 -6.84 -31.85 6.34
N GLU A 671 -7.00 -32.83 7.21
CA GLU A 671 -7.93 -32.69 8.34
C GLU A 671 -7.32 -31.79 9.45
N PRO A 672 -8.10 -30.90 10.08
CA PRO A 672 -7.62 -30.03 11.15
C PRO A 672 -7.67 -30.76 12.51
N ASP A 673 -6.51 -31.12 13.04
CA ASP A 673 -6.37 -31.43 14.48
C ASP A 673 -6.63 -30.14 15.30
N TYR A 674 -7.90 -29.91 15.64
CA TYR A 674 -8.36 -29.06 16.73
C TYR A 674 -8.76 -29.96 17.92
N GLU A 675 -8.63 -29.44 19.14
CA GLU A 675 -8.88 -30.08 20.45
C GLU A 675 -7.67 -30.72 21.15
N ARG A 676 -6.86 -29.88 21.83
CA ARG A 676 -6.32 -30.15 23.19
C ARG A 676 -5.73 -28.86 23.79
N PRO A 677 -6.13 -28.44 25.01
CA PRO A 677 -5.54 -27.29 25.69
C PRO A 677 -4.11 -27.63 26.16
N ILE A 678 -3.14 -26.75 25.89
CA ILE A 678 -1.75 -26.89 26.35
C ILE A 678 -1.57 -26.07 27.63
N ALA A 679 -1.28 -26.74 28.74
CA ALA A 679 -0.85 -26.07 29.97
C ALA A 679 0.56 -25.48 29.80
N LEU A 680 0.78 -24.27 30.35
CA LEU A 680 2.11 -23.66 30.46
C LEU A 680 3.12 -24.68 31.04
N PRO A 681 4.19 -25.03 30.31
CA PRO A 681 5.17 -25.97 30.85
C PRO A 681 5.93 -25.29 31.99
N LYS A 682 5.94 -25.94 33.16
CA LYS A 682 6.70 -25.51 34.36
C LYS A 682 8.22 -25.36 34.10
N ASN A 683 8.73 -25.85 32.97
CA ASN A 683 10.15 -25.99 32.65
C ASN A 683 10.63 -25.24 31.39
N GLY A 684 10.02 -24.09 31.03
CA GLY A 684 10.67 -23.09 30.15
C GLY A 684 11.07 -23.52 28.73
N LYS A 685 10.51 -24.60 28.19
CA LYS A 685 10.71 -24.99 26.78
C LYS A 685 9.47 -24.64 25.97
N PHE A 686 9.55 -23.55 25.21
CA PHE A 686 8.56 -23.16 24.21
C PHE A 686 8.73 -24.03 22.96
N SER A 687 7.68 -24.76 22.54
CA SER A 687 7.66 -25.44 21.24
C SER A 687 7.14 -24.46 20.18
N ASN A 688 8.01 -24.12 19.23
CA ASN A 688 7.72 -23.27 18.07
C ASN A 688 6.82 -24.02 17.07
N ARG A 689 5.52 -24.14 17.34
CA ARG A 689 4.56 -24.57 16.32
C ARG A 689 3.41 -23.57 16.20
N ARG A 690 3.43 -22.85 15.08
CA ARG A 690 2.38 -22.02 14.43
C ARG A 690 2.36 -20.54 14.88
N GLY A 691 2.40 -19.62 13.90
CA GLY A 691 2.22 -18.17 14.08
C GLY A 691 3.40 -17.33 13.60
N PHE A 692 4.37 -17.06 14.47
CA PHE A 692 5.49 -16.15 14.21
C PHE A 692 6.82 -16.89 14.19
N SER A 693 7.77 -16.47 13.36
CA SER A 693 9.10 -17.08 13.33
C SER A 693 10.00 -16.54 14.46
N TYR A 694 10.13 -15.21 14.60
CA TYR A 694 10.75 -14.48 15.73
C TYR A 694 10.58 -12.96 15.52
N ILE A 695 10.90 -12.14 16.52
CA ILE A 695 10.98 -10.67 16.43
C ILE A 695 12.41 -10.22 16.69
N GLN A 696 12.96 -9.35 15.85
CA GLN A 696 14.25 -8.72 16.13
C GLN A 696 14.03 -7.41 16.88
N LEU A 697 14.49 -7.34 18.13
CA LEU A 697 14.33 -6.16 19.00
C LEU A 697 15.67 -5.45 19.28
N ASP A 698 16.77 -5.88 18.67
CA ASP A 698 18.09 -5.34 18.96
C ASP A 698 18.19 -3.85 18.61
N ARG A 699 18.59 -3.04 19.59
CA ARG A 699 18.69 -1.57 19.49
C ARG A 699 17.37 -0.86 19.16
N PHE A 700 16.24 -1.58 19.21
CA PHE A 700 14.92 -0.97 19.15
C PHE A 700 14.71 -0.07 20.38
N THR A 701 14.24 1.16 20.15
CA THR A 701 14.01 2.14 21.20
C THR A 701 12.61 2.77 21.09
N TYR A 702 11.99 2.99 22.24
CA TYR A 702 10.68 3.62 22.33
C TYR A 702 10.49 4.36 23.65
N GLY A 703 9.66 5.42 23.62
CA GLY A 703 9.48 6.35 24.75
C GLY A 703 8.43 5.90 25.77
N ALA A 704 7.29 5.39 25.29
CA ALA A 704 6.19 4.91 26.11
C ALA A 704 5.47 3.72 25.47
N PHE A 705 4.74 2.96 26.29
CA PHE A 705 3.72 2.02 25.80
C PHE A 705 2.34 2.69 25.80
N ALA A 706 1.47 2.29 24.88
CA ALA A 706 0.06 2.70 24.89
C ALA A 706 -0.86 1.48 24.76
N ASP A 707 -2.03 1.56 25.40
CA ASP A 707 -3.16 0.66 25.17
C ASP A 707 -4.05 1.23 24.06
N ASP A 708 -4.65 0.32 23.28
CA ASP A 708 -5.52 0.63 22.14
C ASP A 708 -6.86 1.28 22.55
N ASP A 709 -7.29 1.10 23.81
CA ASP A 709 -8.62 1.50 24.32
C ASP A 709 -8.86 3.03 24.41
N ARG A 710 -7.98 3.86 23.84
CA ARG A 710 -8.11 5.33 23.89
C ARG A 710 -8.38 6.01 22.55
N PHE A 711 -8.39 5.29 21.44
CA PHE A 711 -8.64 5.89 20.11
C PHE A 711 -9.40 4.92 19.20
N SER A 712 -10.71 4.75 19.44
CA SER A 712 -11.63 4.32 18.39
C SER A 712 -11.83 5.48 17.42
N ASP A 713 -11.59 5.26 16.12
CA ASP A 713 -11.92 6.20 15.01
C ASP A 713 -13.45 6.42 14.84
N HIS A 714 -14.26 6.04 15.82
CA HIS A 714 -15.68 6.39 15.90
C HIS A 714 -15.84 7.58 16.84
N ASP A 715 -16.45 8.66 16.34
CA ASP A 715 -16.87 9.86 17.06
C ASP A 715 -17.97 9.58 18.14
N GLY A 716 -17.95 8.41 18.76
CA GLY A 716 -18.80 8.03 19.88
C GLY A 716 -18.05 8.21 21.19
N GLU A 717 -18.72 8.76 22.19
CA GLU A 717 -18.18 8.97 23.54
C GLU A 717 -17.48 7.71 24.08
N PRO A 718 -16.36 7.85 24.80
CA PRO A 718 -15.66 6.71 25.40
C PRO A 718 -16.60 6.06 26.43
N GLU A 719 -16.94 4.79 26.23
CA GLU A 719 -17.53 3.99 27.29
C GLU A 719 -16.47 3.79 28.38
N ASP A 720 -16.73 4.38 29.55
CA ASP A 720 -15.95 4.21 30.77
C ASP A 720 -16.05 2.75 31.28
N GLU A 721 -15.46 1.79 30.56
CA GLU A 721 -15.17 0.49 31.16
C GLU A 721 -13.85 0.60 31.93
N GLU A 722 -13.99 0.61 33.26
CA GLU A 722 -12.95 0.45 34.28
C GLU A 722 -12.30 -0.96 34.21
N GLY A 723 -11.93 -1.39 33.00
CA GLY A 723 -11.32 -2.66 32.67
C GLY A 723 -9.81 -2.62 32.89
N ALA A 724 -9.32 -3.55 33.70
CA ALA A 724 -7.92 -3.62 34.08
C ALA A 724 -6.98 -3.63 32.87
N ASN A 725 -6.01 -2.73 32.91
CA ASN A 725 -4.86 -2.56 32.02
C ASN A 725 -4.01 -3.86 31.89
N THR A 726 -4.53 -4.87 31.19
CA THR A 726 -3.98 -6.22 31.08
C THR A 726 -2.85 -6.33 30.06
N ASP A 727 -2.86 -5.50 29.02
CA ASP A 727 -1.88 -5.59 27.92
C ASP A 727 -0.56 -4.86 28.19
N LEU A 728 -0.54 -3.94 29.16
CA LEU A 728 0.72 -3.43 29.71
C LEU A 728 1.32 -4.37 30.77
N ASP A 729 0.62 -5.41 31.23
CA ASP A 729 1.09 -6.24 32.35
C ASP A 729 2.43 -6.94 32.09
N PHE A 730 3.12 -7.27 33.19
CA PHE A 730 4.39 -8.00 33.19
C PHE A 730 4.35 -9.21 32.24
N GLU A 731 3.28 -10.00 32.27
CA GLU A 731 3.17 -11.22 31.46
C GLU A 731 3.15 -10.91 29.96
N ALA A 732 2.40 -9.88 29.53
CA ALA A 732 2.33 -9.46 28.13
C ALA A 732 3.69 -8.94 27.62
N ARG A 733 4.33 -8.04 28.38
CA ARG A 733 5.64 -7.47 28.00
C ARG A 733 6.76 -8.52 28.02
N TYR A 734 6.72 -9.45 28.96
CA TYR A 734 7.69 -10.55 29.01
C TYR A 734 7.46 -11.56 27.87
N ALA A 735 6.19 -11.84 27.50
CA ALA A 735 5.87 -12.67 26.35
C ALA A 735 6.43 -12.09 25.05
N LEU A 736 6.28 -10.77 24.82
CA LEU A 736 6.90 -10.07 23.70
C LEU A 736 8.42 -10.29 23.67
N LEU A 737 9.12 -10.05 24.78
CA LEU A 737 10.58 -10.18 24.87
C LEU A 737 11.07 -11.61 24.61
N LEU A 738 10.27 -12.63 24.93
CA LEU A 738 10.60 -14.03 24.67
C LEU A 738 10.41 -14.45 23.20
N ARG A 739 9.83 -13.61 22.35
CA ARG A 739 9.69 -13.87 20.90
C ARG A 739 10.94 -13.57 20.10
N GLN A 740 12.01 -13.10 20.74
CA GLN A 740 13.32 -12.92 20.11
C GLN A 740 13.90 -14.23 19.54
N GLU A 741 14.89 -14.10 18.67
CA GLU A 741 15.56 -15.26 18.11
C GLU A 741 16.15 -16.13 19.24
N LYS A 742 15.98 -17.45 19.15
CA LYS A 742 16.42 -18.38 20.20
C LYS A 742 17.91 -18.19 20.55
N LYS A 743 18.75 -17.92 19.54
CA LYS A 743 20.18 -17.65 19.74
C LYS A 743 20.41 -16.44 20.66
N GLN A 744 19.65 -15.38 20.44
CA GLN A 744 19.68 -14.13 21.23
C GLN A 744 19.15 -14.27 22.67
N LEU A 745 18.40 -15.34 22.95
CA LEU A 745 17.90 -15.67 24.29
C LEU A 745 18.77 -16.69 25.04
N THR A 746 19.70 -17.34 24.33
CA THR A 746 20.47 -18.48 24.83
C THR A 746 21.97 -18.24 24.71
N THR A 747 22.57 -18.57 23.58
CA THR A 747 24.03 -18.55 23.37
C THR A 747 24.61 -17.14 23.22
N ASP A 748 23.88 -16.21 22.60
CA ASP A 748 24.28 -14.81 22.40
C ASP A 748 23.29 -13.89 23.12
N PHE A 749 23.22 -14.00 24.44
CA PHE A 749 22.18 -13.30 25.21
C PHE A 749 22.27 -11.77 25.07
N ARG A 750 21.24 -11.15 24.49
CA ARG A 750 21.15 -9.68 24.32
C ARG A 750 20.33 -9.04 25.46
N PRO A 751 20.97 -8.30 26.39
CA PRO A 751 20.27 -7.75 27.55
C PRO A 751 19.48 -6.46 27.27
N GLN A 752 19.81 -5.73 26.19
CA GLN A 752 19.28 -4.40 25.90
C GLN A 752 17.74 -4.35 25.79
N PRO A 753 17.04 -5.28 25.12
CA PRO A 753 15.58 -5.24 25.03
C PRO A 753 14.89 -5.32 26.40
N PHE A 754 15.45 -6.12 27.32
CA PHE A 754 14.93 -6.26 28.68
C PHE A 754 15.17 -5.02 29.54
N THR A 755 16.37 -4.41 29.46
CA THR A 755 16.68 -3.20 30.21
C THR A 755 15.87 -2.01 29.74
N HIS A 756 15.73 -1.87 28.42
CA HIS A 756 14.95 -0.80 27.82
C HIS A 756 13.48 -0.90 28.20
N CYS A 757 12.85 -2.07 28.05
CA CYS A 757 11.46 -2.30 28.48
C CYS A 757 11.26 -1.97 29.98
N ALA A 758 12.17 -2.40 30.85
CA ALA A 758 12.08 -2.11 32.27
C ALA A 758 12.24 -0.61 32.58
N ARG A 759 13.09 0.11 31.83
CA ARG A 759 13.26 1.57 31.95
C ARG A 759 11.96 2.30 31.59
N VAL A 760 11.35 1.95 30.47
CA VAL A 760 10.08 2.53 30.01
C VAL A 760 8.93 2.24 30.99
N LEU A 761 8.82 1.01 31.50
CA LEU A 761 7.82 0.69 32.51
C LEU A 761 8.00 1.49 33.81
N ARG A 762 9.25 1.80 34.20
CA ARG A 762 9.51 2.68 35.36
C ARG A 762 9.08 4.11 35.10
N SER A 763 9.39 4.68 33.92
CA SER A 763 8.96 6.04 33.59
C SER A 763 7.44 6.17 33.52
N MET A 764 6.74 5.09 33.16
CA MET A 764 5.26 5.00 33.21
C MET A 764 4.68 4.72 34.61
N GLY A 765 5.49 4.71 35.68
CA GLY A 765 5.02 4.45 37.05
C GLY A 765 4.82 2.97 37.42
N ARG A 766 5.04 2.03 36.49
CA ARG A 766 4.90 0.57 36.69
C ARG A 766 6.18 -0.08 37.22
N ALA A 767 6.73 0.50 38.29
CA ALA A 767 8.01 0.10 38.87
C ALA A 767 8.01 -1.33 39.46
N ARG A 768 6.84 -1.91 39.78
CA ARG A 768 6.72 -3.31 40.22
C ARG A 768 7.01 -4.28 39.06
N ASP A 769 6.43 -4.03 37.89
CA ASP A 769 6.56 -4.91 36.73
C ASP A 769 7.92 -4.79 36.08
N ALA A 770 8.48 -3.58 36.02
CA ALA A 770 9.87 -3.37 35.61
C ALA A 770 10.88 -4.22 36.42
N ARG A 771 10.67 -4.36 37.75
CA ARG A 771 11.51 -5.20 38.60
C ARG A 771 11.35 -6.68 38.29
N LYS A 772 10.12 -7.14 38.00
CA LYS A 772 9.87 -8.53 37.58
C LYS A 772 10.60 -8.84 36.26
N ILE A 773 10.58 -7.95 35.28
CA ILE A 773 11.29 -8.12 34.00
C ILE A 773 12.80 -8.23 34.22
N LEU A 774 13.40 -7.34 35.02
CA LEU A 774 14.84 -7.39 35.31
C LEU A 774 15.26 -8.65 36.08
N ASN A 775 14.43 -9.12 37.01
CA ASN A 775 14.63 -10.41 37.67
C ASN A 775 14.63 -11.56 36.68
N ARG A 776 13.73 -11.52 35.69
CA ARG A 776 13.58 -12.57 34.69
C ARG A 776 14.73 -12.56 33.68
N ARG A 777 15.20 -11.37 33.30
CA ARG A 777 16.44 -11.14 32.52
C ARG A 777 17.64 -11.78 33.21
N GLU A 778 17.84 -11.51 34.51
CA GLU A 778 18.96 -12.06 35.27
C GLU A 778 18.92 -13.59 35.33
N ARG A 779 17.74 -14.18 35.54
CA ARG A 779 17.56 -15.64 35.49
C ARG A 779 17.92 -16.22 34.12
N HIS A 780 17.54 -15.57 33.02
CA HIS A 780 17.87 -16.03 31.66
C HIS A 780 19.37 -15.96 31.39
N TRP A 781 20.03 -14.88 31.81
CA TRP A 781 21.46 -14.70 31.65
C TRP A 781 22.26 -15.76 32.41
N LEU A 782 21.89 -16.03 33.67
CA LEU A 782 22.55 -17.04 34.50
C LEU A 782 22.36 -18.47 33.99
N GLN A 783 21.25 -18.76 33.29
CA GLN A 783 20.99 -20.10 32.74
C GLN A 783 21.89 -20.47 31.57
N HIS A 784 22.39 -19.48 30.82
CA HIS A 784 23.10 -19.71 29.56
C HIS A 784 24.55 -19.22 29.57
N LYS A 785 24.96 -18.47 30.60
CA LYS A 785 26.36 -18.13 30.83
C LYS A 785 27.09 -19.34 31.43
N SER A 786 28.25 -19.69 30.86
CA SER A 786 29.16 -20.67 31.46
C SER A 786 29.77 -20.06 32.72
N ILE A 787 29.25 -20.45 33.88
CA ILE A 787 29.68 -19.97 35.20
C ILE A 787 30.00 -21.21 36.05
N ASN A 788 31.02 -21.10 36.92
CA ASN A 788 31.38 -22.16 37.87
C ASN A 788 30.20 -22.50 38.79
N TRP A 789 30.04 -23.78 39.15
CA TRP A 789 28.87 -24.28 39.88
C TRP A 789 28.62 -23.58 41.23
N LEU A 790 29.69 -23.20 41.94
CA LEU A 790 29.63 -22.45 43.20
C LEU A 790 29.07 -21.04 43.00
N GLU A 791 29.57 -20.31 42.00
CA GLU A 791 29.08 -18.98 41.67
C GLU A 791 27.64 -19.04 41.13
N TYR A 792 27.30 -20.08 40.36
CA TYR A 792 25.94 -20.35 39.94
C TYR A 792 25.01 -20.60 41.12
N TRP A 793 25.40 -21.45 42.07
CA TRP A 793 24.62 -21.74 43.28
C TRP A 793 24.43 -20.47 44.12
N PHE A 794 25.50 -19.72 44.35
CA PHE A 794 25.46 -18.49 45.15
C PHE A 794 24.61 -17.40 44.48
N ARG A 795 24.76 -17.17 43.17
CA ARG A 795 23.96 -16.17 42.44
C ARG A 795 22.50 -16.62 42.29
N ARG A 796 22.24 -17.87 41.91
CA ARG A 796 20.89 -18.34 41.60
C ARG A 796 20.08 -18.68 42.83
N ILE A 797 20.64 -19.45 43.76
CA ILE A 797 19.91 -20.00 44.91
C ILE A 797 19.97 -19.00 46.06
N PHE A 798 21.16 -18.58 46.48
CA PHE A 798 21.29 -17.68 47.62
C PHE A 798 20.71 -16.29 47.30
N PHE A 799 21.25 -15.54 46.33
CA PHE A 799 20.73 -14.19 46.01
C PHE A 799 19.32 -14.18 45.38
N GLY A 800 18.94 -15.24 44.66
CA GLY A 800 17.59 -15.38 44.11
C GLY A 800 16.53 -15.53 45.21
N PHE A 801 16.82 -16.28 46.27
CA PHE A 801 15.91 -16.59 47.36
C PHE A 801 15.88 -15.51 48.45
N THR A 802 17.02 -14.87 48.73
CA THR A 802 17.15 -13.90 49.82
C THR A 802 16.76 -12.48 49.42
N CYS A 803 17.17 -11.99 48.23
CA CYS A 803 16.95 -10.61 47.81
C CYS A 803 16.40 -10.44 46.39
N GLY A 804 16.10 -11.56 45.70
CA GLY A 804 15.66 -11.53 44.30
C GLY A 804 16.66 -10.79 43.42
N TYR A 805 17.94 -11.16 43.49
CA TYR A 805 19.04 -10.52 42.74
C TYR A 805 19.22 -9.02 43.01
N GLY A 806 18.77 -8.53 44.18
CA GLY A 806 18.87 -7.12 44.56
C GLY A 806 17.66 -6.25 44.18
N TYR A 807 16.71 -6.78 43.41
CA TYR A 807 15.54 -6.01 42.97
C TYR A 807 14.35 -6.08 43.94
N ASN A 808 14.35 -6.98 44.93
CA ASN A 808 13.25 -7.12 45.89
C ASN A 808 13.70 -7.07 47.35
N LYS A 809 13.93 -5.85 47.85
CA LYS A 809 14.46 -5.55 49.20
C LYS A 809 13.59 -6.08 50.35
N ARG A 810 12.29 -6.29 50.13
CA ARG A 810 11.35 -6.76 51.16
C ARG A 810 11.60 -8.20 51.58
N LEU A 811 12.15 -9.04 50.71
CA LEU A 811 12.45 -10.45 51.04
C LEU A 811 13.53 -10.56 52.12
N ALA A 812 14.55 -9.70 52.08
CA ALA A 812 15.60 -9.67 53.11
C ALA A 812 15.03 -9.32 54.50
N LEU A 813 14.03 -8.42 54.56
CA LEU A 813 13.33 -8.10 55.81
C LEU A 813 12.52 -9.29 56.33
N TRP A 814 11.85 -10.05 55.46
CA TRP A 814 11.16 -11.28 55.86
C TRP A 814 12.11 -12.36 56.36
N TRP A 815 13.31 -12.48 55.77
CA TRP A 815 14.35 -13.38 56.26
C TRP A 815 14.86 -12.96 57.64
N LEU A 816 15.15 -11.68 57.86
CA LEU A 816 15.52 -11.18 59.18
C LEU A 816 14.42 -11.44 60.21
N ALA A 817 13.17 -11.15 59.89
CA ALA A 817 12.04 -11.43 60.79
C ALA A 817 11.86 -12.93 61.06
N GLY A 818 12.03 -13.78 60.05
CA GLY A 818 11.93 -15.23 60.19
C GLY A 818 13.05 -15.84 61.02
N ILE A 819 14.30 -15.40 60.80
CA ILE A 819 15.46 -15.79 61.62
C ILE A 819 15.23 -15.32 63.05
N TRP A 820 14.82 -14.07 63.25
CA TRP A 820 14.52 -13.54 64.58
C TRP A 820 13.46 -14.35 65.33
N LEU A 821 12.34 -14.68 64.67
CA LEU A 821 11.28 -15.50 65.29
C LEU A 821 11.76 -16.92 65.61
N PHE A 822 12.53 -17.54 64.71
CA PHE A 822 13.08 -18.87 64.93
C PHE A 822 14.10 -18.90 66.08
N SER A 823 15.01 -17.92 66.12
CA SER A 823 15.97 -17.76 67.20
C SER A 823 15.28 -17.43 68.53
N SER A 824 14.29 -16.55 68.52
CA SER A 824 13.49 -16.24 69.72
C SER A 824 12.82 -17.49 70.28
N TRP A 825 12.29 -18.35 69.40
CA TRP A 825 11.71 -19.64 69.79
C TRP A 825 12.77 -20.61 70.32
N LEU A 826 13.92 -20.74 69.65
CA LEU A 826 15.01 -21.61 70.07
C LEU A 826 15.56 -21.20 71.44
N TYR A 827 15.83 -19.90 71.62
CA TYR A 827 16.35 -19.33 72.85
C TYR A 827 15.34 -19.29 74.00
N ALA A 828 14.03 -19.31 73.70
CA ALA A 828 13.00 -19.50 74.71
C ALA A 828 13.03 -20.93 75.28
N ILE A 829 13.20 -21.93 74.41
CA ILE A 829 13.40 -23.33 74.84
C ILE A 829 14.64 -23.45 75.74
N GLU A 830 15.75 -22.80 75.38
CA GLU A 830 16.97 -22.82 76.20
C GLU A 830 16.81 -22.09 77.54
N GLY A 831 16.06 -20.99 77.54
CA GLY A 831 15.67 -20.29 78.77
C GLY A 831 14.87 -21.19 79.70
N ASP A 832 13.84 -21.85 79.17
CA ASP A 832 12.97 -22.77 79.94
C ASP A 832 13.73 -23.99 80.45
N MET A 833 14.76 -24.45 79.73
CA MET A 833 15.65 -25.55 80.15
C MET A 833 16.76 -25.10 81.13
N GLY A 834 16.86 -23.81 81.46
CA GLY A 834 17.88 -23.28 82.36
C GLY A 834 19.31 -23.33 81.79
N LEU A 835 19.45 -23.37 80.46
CA LEU A 835 20.73 -23.48 79.76
C LEU A 835 21.37 -22.10 79.49
N MET A 836 20.62 -21.02 79.67
CA MET A 836 21.11 -19.64 79.59
C MET A 836 21.58 -19.16 80.96
N ARG A 837 22.80 -18.63 81.02
CA ARG A 837 23.41 -18.13 82.26
C ARG A 837 23.89 -16.69 82.07
N SER A 838 23.96 -15.95 83.18
CA SER A 838 24.57 -14.62 83.16
C SER A 838 26.07 -14.73 82.84
N SER A 839 26.58 -13.83 82.01
CA SER A 839 27.98 -13.75 81.56
C SER A 839 28.96 -13.29 82.67
N SER A 840 28.45 -12.69 83.74
CA SER A 840 29.26 -12.14 84.82
C SER A 840 29.62 -13.20 85.86
N ASP A 841 30.92 -13.50 85.97
CA ASP A 841 31.46 -14.44 86.96
C ASP A 841 31.07 -14.05 88.41
N VAL A 842 30.87 -12.75 88.67
CA VAL A 842 30.47 -12.24 90.00
C VAL A 842 29.05 -12.66 90.39
N ILE A 843 28.13 -12.76 89.42
CA ILE A 843 26.73 -13.12 89.66
C ILE A 843 26.59 -14.63 89.86
N LEU A 844 27.33 -15.43 89.08
CA LEU A 844 27.33 -16.89 89.15
C LEU A 844 27.88 -17.43 90.49
N VAL A 845 28.76 -16.67 91.15
CA VAL A 845 29.36 -17.03 92.45
C VAL A 845 28.54 -16.49 93.63
N SER A 846 27.53 -15.65 93.40
CA SER A 846 26.71 -15.10 94.49
C SER A 846 25.82 -16.17 95.15
N ASP A 847 25.78 -16.20 96.48
CA ASP A 847 24.90 -17.08 97.26
C ASP A 847 23.42 -16.88 96.92
N TYR A 848 23.05 -15.68 96.47
CA TYR A 848 21.69 -15.31 96.08
C TYR A 848 21.25 -16.04 94.80
N TYR A 849 22.07 -16.01 93.75
CA TYR A 849 21.81 -16.66 92.47
C TYR A 849 21.80 -18.19 92.62
N ASN A 850 22.77 -18.76 93.34
CA ASN A 850 22.86 -20.21 93.57
C ASN A 850 21.69 -20.79 94.38
N LYS A 851 20.98 -19.96 95.15
CA LYS A 851 19.88 -20.39 96.03
C LYS A 851 18.48 -20.18 95.43
N HIS A 852 18.30 -19.17 94.57
CA HIS A 852 16.99 -18.82 94.00
C HIS A 852 16.92 -19.00 92.48
N ASN A 853 18.04 -19.34 91.82
CA ASN A 853 18.17 -19.40 90.37
C ASN A 853 17.67 -18.12 89.66
N ASN A 854 17.81 -16.97 90.33
CA ASN A 854 17.33 -15.66 89.89
C ASN A 854 18.44 -14.62 90.03
N VAL A 855 18.49 -13.69 89.07
CA VAL A 855 19.47 -12.60 89.04
C VAL A 855 19.18 -11.53 90.13
N PRO A 856 20.23 -10.91 90.73
CA PRO A 856 20.08 -9.82 91.70
C PRO A 856 19.42 -8.56 91.11
N ASN A 857 18.77 -7.74 91.96
CA ASN A 857 18.12 -6.49 91.54
C ASN A 857 19.11 -5.51 90.89
N GLY A 858 18.82 -5.10 89.64
CA GLY A 858 19.64 -4.16 88.85
C GLY A 858 20.15 -4.73 87.53
N VAL A 859 20.06 -6.05 87.32
CA VAL A 859 20.38 -6.74 86.05
C VAL A 859 19.09 -6.97 85.27
N GLU A 860 19.11 -6.77 83.96
CA GLU A 860 17.90 -6.94 83.15
C GLU A 860 17.48 -8.42 83.06
N PRO A 861 16.19 -8.73 83.23
CA PRO A 861 15.73 -10.11 83.11
C PRO A 861 15.91 -10.63 81.68
N TYR A 862 16.27 -11.91 81.55
CA TYR A 862 16.47 -12.55 80.25
C TYR A 862 15.18 -12.51 79.43
N GLN A 863 15.27 -11.92 78.23
CA GLN A 863 14.16 -11.91 77.28
C GLN A 863 14.61 -12.56 75.97
N PRO A 864 14.18 -13.80 75.67
CA PRO A 864 14.63 -14.55 74.50
C PRO A 864 14.49 -13.80 73.18
N ALA A 865 13.42 -13.03 73.02
CA ALA A 865 13.15 -12.27 71.80
C ALA A 865 14.05 -11.04 71.64
N ILE A 866 14.39 -10.35 72.74
CA ILE A 866 15.32 -9.21 72.70
C ILE A 866 16.75 -9.72 72.54
N TYR A 867 17.11 -10.80 73.23
CA TYR A 867 18.39 -11.48 73.06
C TYR A 867 18.61 -11.94 71.62
N ALA A 868 17.63 -12.61 70.99
CA ALA A 868 17.69 -12.98 69.57
C ALA A 868 17.91 -11.76 68.66
N LEU A 869 17.20 -10.66 68.92
CA LEU A 869 17.31 -9.44 68.13
C LEU A 869 18.69 -8.76 68.27
N ASP A 870 19.24 -8.77 69.47
CA ASP A 870 20.56 -8.21 69.83
C ASP A 870 21.72 -8.98 69.18
N VAL A 871 21.57 -10.30 69.04
CA VAL A 871 22.52 -11.17 68.32
C VAL A 871 22.39 -11.02 66.80
N LEU A 872 21.16 -10.90 66.30
CA LEU A 872 20.88 -10.78 64.87
C LEU A 872 21.24 -9.41 64.28
N LEU A 873 21.12 -8.32 65.04
CA LEU A 873 21.38 -6.96 64.56
C LEU A 873 22.80 -6.50 64.94
N PRO A 874 23.78 -6.52 64.03
CA PRO A 874 25.17 -6.27 64.38
C PRO A 874 25.50 -4.81 64.77
N ILE A 875 24.61 -3.87 64.44
CA ILE A 875 24.84 -2.42 64.61
C ILE A 875 24.17 -1.89 65.89
N ILE A 876 23.17 -2.60 66.40
CA ILE A 876 22.37 -2.16 67.55
C ILE A 876 22.73 -3.05 68.74
N ASP A 877 23.08 -2.44 69.87
CA ASP A 877 23.30 -3.15 71.12
C ASP A 877 22.10 -2.94 72.03
N LEU A 878 21.39 -4.03 72.34
CA LEU A 878 20.21 -4.03 73.22
C LEU A 878 20.56 -4.51 74.63
N GLY A 879 21.84 -4.75 74.93
CA GLY A 879 22.35 -5.05 76.27
C GLY A 879 22.24 -6.53 76.70
N GLN A 880 21.41 -7.34 76.02
CA GLN A 880 21.15 -8.73 76.40
C GLN A 880 22.29 -9.68 76.00
N LYS A 881 22.94 -9.47 74.85
CA LYS A 881 24.02 -10.35 74.35
C LYS A 881 25.28 -10.33 75.22
N HIS A 882 25.50 -9.23 75.93
CA HIS A 882 26.66 -9.06 76.82
C HIS A 882 26.39 -9.59 78.21
N GLU A 883 25.12 -9.70 78.62
CA GLU A 883 24.71 -10.15 79.94
C GLU A 883 24.38 -11.64 80.01
N TRP A 884 24.06 -12.28 78.89
CA TRP A 884 23.61 -13.68 78.84
C TRP A 884 24.42 -14.51 77.85
N VAL A 885 24.78 -15.74 78.22
CA VAL A 885 25.56 -16.67 77.38
C VAL A 885 25.03 -18.09 77.52
N PRO A 886 25.01 -18.91 76.45
CA PRO A 886 24.72 -20.33 76.55
C PRO A 886 25.76 -21.04 77.42
N ALA A 887 25.33 -21.88 78.37
CA ALA A 887 26.21 -22.51 79.34
C ALA A 887 27.31 -23.40 78.70
N ASP A 888 28.57 -23.15 79.06
CA ASP A 888 29.72 -24.00 78.70
C ASP A 888 29.92 -25.12 79.73
N GLY A 889 29.53 -26.34 79.38
CA GLY A 889 29.72 -27.54 80.20
C GLY A 889 31.18 -27.97 80.43
N TYR A 890 32.17 -27.09 80.25
CA TYR A 890 33.59 -27.44 80.34
C TYR A 890 34.46 -26.50 81.20
N ARG A 891 33.94 -25.41 81.77
CA ARG A 891 34.73 -24.47 82.59
C ARG A 891 34.71 -24.69 84.10
N GLU A 892 33.99 -25.69 84.60
CA GLU A 892 33.91 -25.97 86.04
C GLU A 892 35.19 -26.59 86.66
N ARG A 893 36.26 -26.88 85.89
CA ARG A 893 37.47 -27.53 86.44
C ARG A 893 38.64 -26.63 86.79
N GLU A 894 38.69 -25.37 86.34
CA GLU A 894 39.88 -24.52 86.54
C GLU A 894 39.68 -23.38 87.54
N ALA A 895 38.45 -22.91 87.78
CA ALA A 895 38.20 -21.78 88.68
C ALA A 895 38.30 -22.10 90.19
N ALA A 896 38.47 -23.37 90.58
CA ALA A 896 38.55 -23.78 91.99
C ALA A 896 39.98 -23.93 92.54
N LYS A 897 41.02 -23.55 91.79
CA LYS A 897 42.41 -23.81 92.18
C LYS A 897 43.21 -22.62 92.74
N ASP A 898 42.82 -21.38 92.45
CA ASP A 898 43.65 -20.22 92.80
C ASP A 898 42.86 -19.17 93.57
N SER A 899 42.92 -19.20 94.92
CA SER A 899 42.92 -18.03 95.80
C SER A 899 43.20 -18.39 97.28
N PRO A 900 44.09 -17.68 98.00
CA PRO A 900 44.58 -18.09 99.32
C PRO A 900 44.03 -17.29 100.53
N LEU A 901 43.96 -17.99 101.69
CA LEU A 901 44.04 -17.54 103.12
C LEU A 901 42.81 -16.85 103.79
N PRO A 902 42.70 -16.77 105.15
CA PRO A 902 43.42 -17.48 106.24
C PRO A 902 42.51 -18.08 107.36
N ASN A 903 43.18 -18.82 108.26
CA ASN A 903 42.71 -19.50 109.48
C ASN A 903 41.81 -18.70 110.46
N THR A 904 40.81 -19.35 111.04
CA THR A 904 40.59 -19.33 112.50
C THR A 904 39.90 -20.61 113.00
N LYS A 905 40.31 -21.06 114.18
CA LYS A 905 40.08 -22.38 114.78
C LYS A 905 38.74 -22.51 115.52
N GLN A 906 38.23 -23.76 115.54
CA GLN A 906 37.39 -24.42 116.58
C GLN A 906 35.94 -23.90 116.72
N THR A 907 34.86 -24.70 116.65
CA THR A 907 34.60 -25.97 117.36
C THR A 907 33.55 -26.87 116.64
N ALA A 908 33.91 -28.13 116.44
CA ALA A 908 33.13 -29.37 116.70
C ALA A 908 31.59 -29.44 116.45
N ARG A 909 31.16 -30.17 115.39
CA ARG A 909 30.57 -31.54 115.41
C ARG A 909 29.61 -31.80 114.23
N GLN A 910 29.82 -32.96 113.58
CA GLN A 910 28.86 -33.80 112.81
C GLN A 910 28.13 -33.13 111.62
N GLY A 911 28.28 -33.50 110.35
CA GLY A 911 28.56 -34.79 109.75
C GLY A 911 27.31 -35.33 109.03
N VAL A 912 26.89 -34.72 107.91
CA VAL A 912 26.11 -35.36 106.82
C VAL A 912 26.37 -34.59 105.50
N SER A 913 26.75 -35.32 104.46
CA SER A 913 27.01 -34.86 103.10
C SER A 913 25.71 -34.59 102.32
N PRO A 914 25.60 -33.54 101.49
CA PRO A 914 24.39 -33.25 100.73
C PRO A 914 24.28 -34.12 99.46
N THR A 915 23.14 -34.80 99.34
CA THR A 915 22.67 -35.49 98.13
C THR A 915 22.39 -34.50 96.99
N SER A 916 22.83 -34.89 95.79
CA SER A 916 22.56 -34.22 94.51
C SER A 916 21.06 -34.12 94.18
N PRO A 917 20.56 -32.96 93.70
CA PRO A 917 19.18 -32.88 93.22
C PRO A 917 19.09 -33.45 91.80
N LYS A 918 18.25 -34.49 91.68
CA LYS A 918 17.77 -35.05 90.41
C LYS A 918 16.91 -34.01 89.70
N LEU A 919 17.17 -33.81 88.40
CA LEU A 919 16.30 -33.12 87.46
C LEU A 919 14.91 -33.79 87.45
N GLN A 920 13.90 -33.10 87.95
CA GLN A 920 12.49 -33.43 87.72
C GLN A 920 12.08 -32.76 86.41
N GLY A 921 11.81 -33.58 85.39
CA GLY A 921 11.20 -33.12 84.15
C GLY A 921 9.72 -32.81 84.37
N GLU A 922 9.34 -31.56 84.15
CA GLU A 922 7.95 -31.19 83.89
C GLU A 922 7.66 -31.29 82.38
N ASN A 923 6.52 -31.89 82.10
CA ASN A 923 6.06 -32.33 80.78
C ASN A 923 5.72 -31.16 79.86
N ILE A 924 6.35 -31.07 78.68
CA ILE A 924 5.89 -30.23 77.57
C ILE A 924 5.00 -31.08 76.65
N PRO A 925 3.68 -30.86 76.59
CA PRO A 925 2.79 -31.69 75.79
C PRO A 925 2.90 -31.31 74.30
N GLY A 926 3.49 -32.19 73.49
CA GLY A 926 3.44 -32.09 72.01
C GLY A 926 4.65 -32.65 71.27
N PHE A 927 5.83 -32.66 71.90
CA PHE A 927 7.08 -33.04 71.24
C PHE A 927 7.22 -34.56 71.02
N GLU A 928 6.70 -35.38 71.95
CA GLU A 928 6.80 -36.85 71.84
C GLU A 928 6.00 -37.45 70.68
N ARG A 929 4.89 -36.82 70.23
CA ARG A 929 4.07 -37.36 69.12
C ARG A 929 4.78 -37.31 67.77
N ILE A 930 5.70 -36.36 67.58
CA ILE A 930 6.43 -36.21 66.32
C ILE A 930 7.62 -37.17 66.28
N LEU A 931 8.28 -37.40 67.43
CA LEU A 931 9.45 -38.27 67.53
C LEU A 931 9.10 -39.76 67.43
N ASN A 932 7.94 -40.20 67.92
CA ASN A 932 7.51 -41.61 67.82
C ASN A 932 7.15 -42.07 66.38
N ARG A 933 7.22 -41.18 65.38
CA ARG A 933 6.93 -41.51 63.97
C ARG A 933 8.18 -41.77 63.13
N ILE A 934 9.37 -41.50 63.68
CA ILE A 934 10.67 -41.71 63.02
C ILE A 934 11.32 -42.88 63.74
N GLY A 935 11.61 -43.96 63.00
CA GLY A 935 11.96 -45.29 63.54
C GLY A 935 13.20 -45.35 64.45
N PRO A 936 13.50 -46.54 65.00
CA PRO A 936 14.36 -46.70 66.16
C PRO A 936 15.85 -46.67 65.76
N HIS A 937 16.42 -45.47 65.71
CA HIS A 937 17.88 -45.28 65.84
C HIS A 937 18.13 -44.29 66.99
N PRO A 938 18.99 -44.62 67.97
CA PRO A 938 19.22 -43.75 69.12
C PRO A 938 20.17 -42.62 68.69
N ILE A 939 19.61 -41.58 68.09
CA ILE A 939 20.32 -40.31 68.01
C ILE A 939 20.30 -39.73 69.43
N ARG A 940 21.48 -39.55 70.02
CA ARG A 940 21.66 -38.91 71.33
C ARG A 940 21.19 -37.45 71.26
N LEU A 941 19.92 -37.21 71.62
CA LEU A 941 19.28 -35.89 71.63
C LEU A 941 19.99 -34.90 72.57
N ASP A 942 20.66 -35.38 73.61
CA ASP A 942 21.50 -34.63 74.54
C ASP A 942 22.68 -33.89 73.86
N ILE A 943 23.25 -34.47 72.80
CA ILE A 943 24.35 -33.85 72.05
C ILE A 943 23.81 -32.78 71.09
N ILE A 944 22.66 -33.02 70.48
CA ILE A 944 22.03 -32.07 69.55
C ILE A 944 21.53 -30.84 70.32
N VAL A 945 20.92 -31.02 71.49
CA VAL A 945 20.38 -29.93 72.31
C VAL A 945 21.48 -29.05 72.90
N SER A 946 22.70 -29.56 73.14
CA SER A 946 23.80 -28.77 73.72
C SER A 946 24.72 -28.09 72.69
N TRP A 947 24.89 -28.66 71.49
CA TRP A 947 25.78 -28.13 70.46
C TRP A 947 25.08 -27.24 69.44
N PHE A 948 23.87 -27.61 69.01
CA PHE A 948 23.16 -26.91 67.93
C PHE A 948 22.89 -25.43 68.25
N PRO A 949 22.44 -25.04 69.45
CA PRO A 949 22.18 -23.63 69.74
C PRO A 949 23.44 -22.76 69.76
N LYS A 950 24.58 -23.32 70.18
CA LYS A 950 25.88 -22.64 70.13
C LYS A 950 26.33 -22.41 68.68
N ALA A 951 26.22 -23.44 67.85
CA ALA A 951 26.48 -23.31 66.43
C ALA A 951 25.50 -22.32 65.77
N TRP A 952 24.23 -22.31 66.21
CA TRP A 952 23.21 -21.40 65.74
C TRP A 952 23.50 -19.94 66.11
N TYR A 953 23.95 -19.65 67.34
CA TYR A 953 24.35 -18.30 67.77
C TYR A 953 25.36 -17.65 66.82
N TRP A 954 26.46 -18.37 66.50
CA TRP A 954 27.46 -17.87 65.55
C TRP A 954 26.89 -17.77 64.13
N THR A 955 26.01 -18.68 63.74
CA THR A 955 25.35 -18.67 62.44
C THR A 955 24.39 -17.48 62.30
N GLU A 956 23.60 -17.19 63.33
CA GLU A 956 22.69 -16.06 63.43
C GLU A 956 23.44 -14.75 63.33
N MET A 957 24.54 -14.60 64.07
CA MET A 957 25.38 -13.41 64.00
C MET A 957 25.94 -13.20 62.58
N LEU A 958 26.46 -14.26 61.94
CA LEU A 958 26.93 -14.20 60.56
C LEU A 958 25.81 -13.86 59.56
N LEU A 959 24.63 -14.45 59.72
CA LEU A 959 23.45 -14.14 58.89
C LEU A 959 23.00 -12.70 59.10
N GLY A 960 23.03 -12.21 60.34
CA GLY A 960 22.75 -10.82 60.71
C GLY A 960 23.65 -9.83 59.97
N TRP A 961 24.96 -10.05 60.03
CA TRP A 961 25.95 -9.28 59.25
C TRP A 961 25.68 -9.36 57.75
N LEU A 962 25.41 -10.56 57.23
CA LEU A 962 25.18 -10.78 55.80
C LEU A 962 23.93 -10.06 55.29
N PHE A 963 22.78 -10.21 55.95
CA PHE A 963 21.52 -9.58 55.56
C PHE A 963 21.55 -8.06 55.78
N THR A 964 22.17 -7.58 56.86
CA THR A 964 22.34 -6.14 57.09
C THR A 964 23.21 -5.53 56.00
N THR A 965 24.30 -6.18 55.62
CA THR A 965 25.16 -5.75 54.50
C THR A 965 24.40 -5.76 53.18
N ILE A 966 23.56 -6.77 52.91
CA ILE A 966 22.71 -6.84 51.70
C ILE A 966 21.68 -5.71 51.68
N ILE A 967 21.07 -5.37 52.82
CA ILE A 967 20.09 -4.28 52.92
C ILE A 967 20.78 -2.95 52.71
N VAL A 968 21.91 -2.69 53.37
CA VAL A 968 22.71 -1.46 53.21
C VAL A 968 23.18 -1.33 51.78
N ALA A 969 23.78 -2.38 51.20
CA ALA A 969 24.22 -2.37 49.80
C ALA A 969 23.05 -2.30 48.80
N GLY A 970 21.86 -2.77 49.18
CA GLY A 970 20.62 -2.58 48.42
C GLY A 970 20.05 -1.15 48.54
N LEU A 971 20.24 -0.46 49.67
CA LEU A 971 19.83 0.92 49.90
C LEU A 971 20.78 1.92 49.24
N THR A 972 22.09 1.68 49.32
CA THR A 972 23.14 2.48 48.69
C THR A 972 23.31 2.21 47.19
N GLY A 973 22.63 1.18 46.67
CA GLY A 973 22.67 0.84 45.24
C GLY A 973 23.92 0.06 44.81
N LEU A 974 24.77 -0.38 45.74
CA LEU A 974 25.97 -1.19 45.47
C LEU A 974 25.68 -2.57 44.88
N ILE A 975 24.54 -3.19 45.23
CA ILE A 975 24.08 -4.48 44.69
C ILE A 975 23.09 -4.28 43.52
N GLY A 976 22.62 -3.05 43.30
CA GLY A 976 21.86 -2.68 42.11
C GLY A 976 22.82 -2.29 40.99
N HIS A 977 22.73 -2.94 39.83
CA HIS A 977 23.45 -2.53 38.62
C HIS A 977 22.91 -1.18 38.06
N GLN A 978 22.95 -0.10 38.86
CA GLN A 978 22.59 1.26 38.42
C GLN A 978 23.80 2.07 37.95
N ARG A 979 25.02 1.51 37.97
CA ARG A 979 26.25 2.21 37.53
C ARG A 979 26.62 2.07 36.04
N GLN A 980 25.73 1.56 35.20
CA GLN A 980 25.90 1.58 33.73
C GLN A 980 24.56 1.91 33.05
N GLU A 981 23.90 2.98 33.50
CA GLU A 981 22.80 3.61 32.75
C GLU A 981 23.32 4.44 31.58
#